data_AF-A0A6S6VQC0-F1
#
_entry.id   AF-A0A6S6VQC0-F1
#
_cell.length_a   1.000
_cell.length_b   1.000
_cell.length_c   1.000
_cell.angle_alpha   90.00
_cell.angle_beta   90.00
_cell.angle_gamma   90.00
#
_symmetry.space_group_name_H-M   'P 1'
#
loop_
_entity.id
_entity.type
_entity.pdbx_description
1 polymer ?
#
loop_
_entity_poly.entity_id
_entity_poly.type
_entity_poly.pdbx_seq_one_letter_code
_entity_poly.pdbx_strand_id
1 'polypeptide(L)'
;MMQDFKERKLVTDPQKAFHYTDLQRLKPTRANDPYDYQAGWGNRHQSEVIPGTLPVAQNNPQEVRFGLYTEGITYSAFAAPRAHNFSTYMYRCRPAAAHSGYIPIESKSNITNCFLSINPKVETLPEQAEWHPFPLPKEDEKIDFADGLHTLCGSGDPNIKEGIALYVYMINSNMERRAFCNTDGDFLICAQQGNLDIKTEMGKIFLQPGEICVIQRGIRFCLNLAPDTPVARGYITEVWGSMWELPDLGPLGGHGLANPRDFLYPVAAIDDELHVDWQIVNKTNGQLVAIQQNHSPFDLVAWHGNVVPYKYDLTKFSSQNSTSIDHTDPSIFTVLTAKSRDPLTPLADFLWFGPRWDVATNTFRLPYFHRNSASEFLACIYGQGLGRSDDFQPGGGSFEGGHTPHGGFHEGYQHGMRIHESQPEKILTDQLTIMIESSRLFLFTEYARKGCGTIETRGTDYKVWDALPDRFSSNKRAQELLARIKEDKIAEKQRLAPYYFGGFSHGANTSSTEGVHSEELQQYMSGKSKTNGINGTNANRSATTRLQTWRRGITSKREVDKEMVEKLPLAGIKVLDMTRVLAGPYCTQILGDLGADVIKIEHPTRGDDTRSWGPPDAPYIDGVERQFPGESAYYLSVNRNKRSVGLAFNNPTGISILHQLAQKCDVLVENYLPGSLAKYQLDYATLAKLNPSLIYASVTGYGQTGPYRDRAGYDVMVEAEMGLMHITGERDGPPVKVGVAVTDIMTGMYTAIGIQAALYSRKETGLGQWIDASLSDVQVAGLANIASSALVTGKGDSGRWGTAHATVVPYRAYKTKDTNIAVGGCNDRLYGILCDKLSRPEWKTDPRFLTNALRVKHRTTIDALVEAELMTKTTQEWLEIFEGSGMPYAAVNDIKGTMEHEHVLARNMIEEVEHPAVGKVKLVNHPVKYSRVEPKIRSPPPLLGQHTDEILREVLGYGEAEIKELREGKVVA
;
A
#
# COMPACT_ATOMS: atom_id res chain seq x y z
N MET A 1 16.30 -60.23 10.43
CA MET A 1 15.04 -59.89 11.13
C MET A 1 14.55 -58.59 10.52
N MET A 2 13.44 -58.61 9.77
CA MET A 2 12.74 -57.37 9.45
C MET A 2 12.26 -56.79 10.78
N GLN A 3 12.62 -55.55 11.09
CA GLN A 3 12.04 -54.84 12.22
C GLN A 3 10.52 -54.82 12.01
N ASP A 4 9.76 -55.31 12.99
CA ASP A 4 8.31 -55.21 12.97
C ASP A 4 7.92 -53.74 12.75
N PHE A 5 7.30 -53.45 11.60
CA PHE A 5 6.77 -52.13 11.33
C PHE A 5 5.70 -51.85 12.36
N LYS A 6 5.88 -50.80 13.16
CA LYS A 6 4.88 -50.36 14.12
C LYS A 6 3.66 -49.85 13.35
N GLU A 7 2.59 -50.63 13.28
CA GLU A 7 1.34 -50.21 12.65
C GLU A 7 0.83 -48.92 13.30
N ARG A 8 0.44 -47.96 12.46
CA ARG A 8 -0.06 -46.66 12.91
C ARG A 8 -1.47 -46.86 13.47
N LYS A 9 -1.69 -46.48 14.74
CA LYS A 9 -3.03 -46.47 15.33
C LYS A 9 -3.93 -45.50 14.56
N LEU A 10 -5.06 -45.99 14.05
CA LEU A 10 -6.02 -45.19 13.28
C LEU A 10 -6.67 -44.14 14.19
N VAL A 11 -6.66 -42.87 13.77
CA VAL A 11 -7.45 -41.81 14.39
C VAL A 11 -8.81 -41.77 13.71
N THR A 12 -9.89 -41.95 14.48
CA THR A 12 -11.26 -41.97 13.94
C THR A 12 -11.99 -40.64 14.14
N ASP A 13 -11.61 -39.89 15.16
CA ASP A 13 -12.17 -38.59 15.52
C ASP A 13 -11.37 -37.48 14.84
N PRO A 14 -11.96 -36.72 13.89
CA PRO A 14 -11.28 -35.62 13.20
C PRO A 14 -10.75 -34.54 14.15
N GLN A 15 -11.39 -34.33 15.31
CA GLN A 15 -10.94 -33.31 16.28
C GLN A 15 -9.66 -33.74 17.01
N LYS A 16 -9.33 -35.03 16.99
CA LYS A 16 -8.11 -35.61 17.61
C LYS A 16 -6.99 -35.89 16.61
N ALA A 17 -7.19 -35.53 15.35
CA ALA A 17 -6.18 -35.71 14.32
C ALA A 17 -5.11 -34.61 14.45
N PHE A 18 -3.83 -34.98 14.40
CA PHE A 18 -2.76 -33.98 14.28
C PHE A 18 -2.79 -33.34 12.89
N HIS A 19 -3.09 -34.15 11.86
CA HIS A 19 -3.35 -33.71 10.51
C HIS A 19 -4.33 -34.67 9.84
N TYR A 20 -5.07 -34.21 8.82
CA TYR A 20 -6.08 -35.00 8.11
C TYR A 20 -5.58 -36.38 7.64
N THR A 21 -4.29 -36.50 7.29
CA THR A 21 -3.67 -37.77 6.88
C THR A 21 -3.68 -38.85 7.96
N ASP A 22 -3.88 -38.50 9.22
CA ASP A 22 -4.00 -39.43 10.35
C ASP A 22 -5.30 -40.24 10.31
N LEU A 23 -6.31 -39.72 9.59
CA LEU A 23 -7.60 -40.36 9.38
C LEU A 23 -7.57 -41.44 8.29
N GLN A 24 -6.49 -41.51 7.50
CA GLN A 24 -6.27 -42.48 6.41
C GLN A 24 -7.47 -42.64 5.45
N ARG A 25 -7.99 -41.51 4.95
CA ARG A 25 -9.15 -41.50 4.05
C ARG A 25 -8.74 -41.69 2.60
N LEU A 26 -9.58 -42.40 1.86
CA LEU A 26 -9.47 -42.58 0.41
C LEU A 26 -10.15 -41.45 -0.38
N LYS A 27 -11.11 -40.77 0.26
CA LYS A 27 -11.78 -39.57 -0.27
C LYS A 27 -11.16 -38.32 0.36
N PRO A 28 -11.29 -37.14 -0.29
CA PRO A 28 -10.88 -35.88 0.29
C PRO A 28 -11.84 -35.37 1.39
N THR A 29 -12.91 -36.09 1.70
CA THR A 29 -13.93 -35.72 2.70
C THR A 29 -13.83 -36.59 3.95
N ARG A 30 -14.44 -36.14 5.06
CA ARG A 30 -14.56 -36.96 6.27
C ARG A 30 -15.52 -38.14 6.03
N ALA A 31 -15.43 -39.17 6.87
CA ALA A 31 -16.11 -40.44 6.64
C ALA A 31 -17.64 -40.36 6.56
N ASN A 32 -18.23 -39.40 7.28
CA ASN A 32 -19.67 -39.19 7.37
C ASN A 32 -20.20 -38.12 6.41
N ASP A 33 -19.35 -37.55 5.54
CA ASP A 33 -19.80 -36.65 4.48
C ASP A 33 -20.48 -37.49 3.37
N PRO A 34 -21.79 -37.31 3.13
CA PRO A 34 -22.54 -38.15 2.21
C PRO A 34 -22.39 -37.72 0.75
N TYR A 35 -21.72 -36.61 0.46
CA TYR A 35 -21.71 -36.01 -0.87
C TYR A 35 -20.38 -36.20 -1.61
N ASP A 36 -20.47 -36.19 -2.94
CA ASP A 36 -19.32 -36.12 -3.82
C ASP A 36 -19.09 -34.66 -4.27
N TYR A 37 -17.84 -34.32 -4.53
CA TYR A 37 -17.41 -32.95 -4.83
C TYR A 37 -16.41 -32.91 -5.98
N GLN A 38 -16.32 -31.76 -6.63
CA GLN A 38 -15.23 -31.39 -7.53
C GLN A 38 -14.15 -30.67 -6.73
N ALA A 39 -12.89 -30.87 -7.07
CA ALA A 39 -11.76 -30.31 -6.34
C ALA A 39 -11.01 -29.27 -7.20
N GLY A 40 -10.45 -28.25 -6.54
CA GLY A 40 -9.51 -27.31 -7.16
C GLY A 40 -9.96 -25.87 -7.12
N TRP A 41 -9.28 -25.07 -6.31
CA TRP A 41 -9.41 -23.62 -6.26
C TRP A 41 -9.07 -22.97 -7.62
N GLY A 42 -9.84 -21.95 -7.99
CA GLY A 42 -9.60 -21.15 -9.20
C GLY A 42 -10.11 -21.78 -10.51
N ASN A 43 -10.68 -22.98 -10.46
CA ASN A 43 -11.25 -23.64 -11.64
C ASN A 43 -12.53 -22.95 -12.14
N ARG A 44 -12.82 -23.15 -13.43
CA ARG A 44 -14.19 -23.03 -13.96
C ARG A 44 -14.80 -24.42 -14.02
N HIS A 45 -15.58 -24.74 -13.00
CA HIS A 45 -16.22 -26.04 -12.83
C HIS A 45 -17.42 -26.19 -13.76
N GLN A 46 -17.81 -27.45 -13.99
CA GLN A 46 -19.00 -27.80 -14.76
C GLN A 46 -19.66 -29.01 -14.10
N SER A 47 -20.97 -28.98 -13.92
CA SER A 47 -21.69 -30.06 -13.25
C SER A 47 -23.09 -30.24 -13.81
N GLU A 48 -23.54 -31.49 -13.86
CA GLU A 48 -24.79 -31.90 -14.48
C GLU A 48 -25.43 -33.02 -13.66
N VAL A 49 -26.71 -32.87 -13.33
CA VAL A 49 -27.52 -33.97 -12.78
C VAL A 49 -27.76 -35.03 -13.86
N ILE A 50 -28.06 -34.58 -15.09
CA ILE A 50 -28.28 -35.44 -16.25
C ILE A 50 -27.16 -35.19 -17.26
N PRO A 51 -26.30 -36.19 -17.58
CA PRO A 51 -25.20 -36.01 -18.51
C PRO A 51 -25.61 -35.45 -19.89
N GLY A 52 -24.87 -34.43 -20.34
CA GLY A 52 -25.07 -33.69 -21.58
C GLY A 52 -26.16 -32.62 -21.52
N THR A 53 -26.53 -32.16 -20.32
CA THR A 53 -27.48 -31.04 -20.16
C THR A 53 -26.84 -29.71 -20.56
N LEU A 54 -25.56 -29.52 -20.26
CA LEU A 54 -24.80 -28.35 -20.63
C LEU A 54 -24.76 -28.21 -22.16
N PRO A 55 -25.12 -27.03 -22.70
CA PRO A 55 -24.97 -26.76 -24.11
C PRO A 55 -23.50 -26.82 -24.52
N VAL A 56 -23.22 -27.52 -25.62
CA VAL A 56 -21.86 -27.62 -26.17
C VAL A 56 -21.56 -26.39 -27.03
N ALA A 57 -20.39 -25.77 -26.81
CA ALA A 57 -19.85 -24.65 -27.59
C ALA A 57 -20.67 -23.34 -27.57
N GLN A 58 -21.63 -23.21 -26.67
CA GLN A 58 -22.41 -21.98 -26.44
C GLN A 58 -22.97 -21.96 -25.02
N ASN A 59 -23.31 -20.78 -24.49
CA ASN A 59 -23.97 -20.67 -23.19
C ASN A 59 -25.49 -20.46 -23.30
N ASN A 60 -25.95 -19.86 -24.40
CA ASN A 60 -27.35 -19.42 -24.56
C ASN A 60 -27.96 -20.03 -25.84
N PRO A 61 -28.22 -21.35 -25.89
CA PRO A 61 -28.93 -21.94 -27.01
C PRO A 61 -30.36 -21.40 -27.09
N GLN A 62 -30.93 -21.35 -28.29
CA GLN A 62 -32.35 -21.00 -28.48
C GLN A 62 -33.28 -22.00 -27.77
N GLU A 63 -32.94 -23.28 -27.82
CA GLU A 63 -33.61 -24.36 -27.12
C GLU A 63 -32.60 -25.03 -26.19
N VAL A 64 -32.72 -24.77 -24.88
CA VAL A 64 -31.93 -25.48 -23.88
C VAL A 64 -32.50 -26.88 -23.74
N ARG A 65 -31.63 -27.90 -23.62
CA ARG A 65 -32.04 -29.29 -23.44
C ARG A 65 -33.05 -29.40 -22.29
N PHE A 66 -34.07 -30.24 -22.50
CA PHE A 66 -35.18 -30.45 -21.56
C PHE A 66 -36.07 -29.23 -21.31
N GLY A 67 -35.98 -28.18 -22.14
CA GLY A 67 -36.79 -26.97 -21.98
C GLY A 67 -36.39 -26.12 -20.77
N LEU A 68 -35.14 -26.26 -20.31
CA LEU A 68 -34.60 -25.47 -19.21
C LEU A 68 -34.41 -23.99 -19.61
N TYR A 69 -34.22 -23.14 -18.61
CA TYR A 69 -33.87 -21.74 -18.79
C TYR A 69 -32.39 -21.54 -18.55
N THR A 70 -31.74 -20.78 -19.43
CA THR A 70 -30.39 -20.28 -19.19
C THR A 70 -30.47 -19.06 -18.30
N GLU A 71 -29.74 -19.08 -17.18
CA GLU A 71 -29.58 -17.95 -16.27
C GLU A 71 -28.09 -17.75 -15.97
N GLY A 72 -27.64 -16.51 -15.87
CA GLY A 72 -26.24 -16.21 -15.56
C GLY A 72 -26.13 -15.37 -14.30
N ILE A 73 -25.34 -15.80 -13.32
CA ILE A 73 -24.90 -14.95 -12.21
C ILE A 73 -23.57 -14.30 -12.60
N THR A 74 -23.59 -12.98 -12.73
CA THR A 74 -22.39 -12.18 -12.98
C THR A 74 -21.96 -11.54 -11.67
N TYR A 75 -20.86 -12.04 -11.09
CA TYR A 75 -20.42 -11.68 -9.75
C TYR A 75 -19.43 -10.51 -9.75
N SER A 76 -18.55 -10.45 -10.76
CA SER A 76 -17.61 -9.34 -11.02
C SER A 76 -18.16 -8.35 -12.05
N ALA A 77 -17.42 -7.26 -12.35
CA ALA A 77 -17.70 -6.47 -13.55
C ALA A 77 -17.55 -7.34 -14.81
N PHE A 78 -18.40 -7.14 -15.83
CA PHE A 78 -18.33 -7.88 -17.10
C PHE A 78 -16.96 -7.78 -17.76
N ALA A 79 -16.36 -6.59 -17.73
CA ALA A 79 -15.05 -6.28 -18.30
C ALA A 79 -13.87 -6.55 -17.36
N ALA A 80 -14.09 -7.21 -16.21
CA ALA A 80 -13.00 -7.58 -15.31
C ALA A 80 -11.98 -8.48 -16.04
N PRO A 81 -10.67 -8.32 -15.77
CA PRO A 81 -9.64 -9.16 -16.35
C PRO A 81 -9.89 -10.63 -15.98
N ARG A 82 -9.43 -11.59 -16.80
CA ARG A 82 -9.77 -13.01 -16.65
C ARG A 82 -9.55 -13.57 -15.24
N ALA A 83 -8.45 -13.21 -14.59
CA ALA A 83 -8.13 -13.64 -13.22
C ALA A 83 -9.12 -13.11 -12.16
N HIS A 84 -9.83 -12.03 -12.46
CA HIS A 84 -10.85 -11.41 -11.61
C HIS A 84 -12.26 -11.44 -12.23
N ASN A 85 -12.47 -12.28 -13.25
CA ASN A 85 -13.76 -12.41 -13.93
C ASN A 85 -14.53 -13.61 -13.37
N PHE A 86 -15.57 -13.31 -12.60
CA PHE A 86 -16.33 -14.29 -11.85
C PHE A 86 -17.77 -14.35 -12.38
N SER A 87 -18.12 -15.49 -12.98
CA SER A 87 -19.45 -15.76 -13.52
C SER A 87 -19.78 -17.25 -13.58
N THR A 88 -21.05 -17.57 -13.36
CA THR A 88 -21.62 -18.92 -13.50
C THR A 88 -22.87 -18.89 -14.34
N TYR A 89 -22.94 -19.78 -15.34
CA TYR A 89 -24.15 -20.07 -16.11
C TYR A 89 -24.86 -21.27 -15.49
N MET A 90 -26.18 -21.17 -15.47
CA MET A 90 -27.11 -22.03 -14.76
C MET A 90 -28.21 -22.45 -15.72
N TYR A 91 -28.57 -23.73 -15.72
CA TYR A 91 -29.63 -24.30 -16.54
C TYR A 91 -30.69 -24.89 -15.61
N ARG A 92 -31.75 -24.11 -15.40
CA ARG A 92 -32.75 -24.31 -14.33
C ARG A 92 -34.16 -24.50 -14.87
N CYS A 93 -35.03 -25.14 -14.08
CA CYS A 93 -36.41 -25.41 -14.49
C CYS A 93 -37.26 -24.14 -14.60
N ARG A 94 -37.10 -23.18 -13.68
CA ARG A 94 -37.76 -21.87 -13.71
C ARG A 94 -36.75 -20.77 -13.39
N PRO A 95 -36.73 -19.65 -14.12
CA PRO A 95 -35.78 -18.57 -13.85
C PRO A 95 -36.04 -17.96 -12.47
N ALA A 96 -35.00 -17.52 -11.77
CA ALA A 96 -35.08 -16.90 -10.45
C ALA A 96 -35.97 -15.64 -10.41
N ALA A 97 -36.16 -15.01 -11.57
CA ALA A 97 -37.05 -13.87 -11.78
C ALA A 97 -38.55 -14.22 -11.71
N ALA A 98 -38.90 -15.50 -11.84
CA ALA A 98 -40.27 -15.95 -11.68
C ALA A 98 -40.61 -15.99 -10.17
N HIS A 99 -41.21 -14.94 -9.63
CA HIS A 99 -41.66 -14.92 -8.24
C HIS A 99 -42.89 -14.04 -8.05
N SER A 100 -43.60 -14.22 -6.95
CA SER A 100 -44.82 -13.50 -6.58
C SER A 100 -44.55 -12.18 -5.85
N GLY A 101 -43.30 -11.72 -5.82
CA GLY A 101 -42.91 -10.42 -5.27
C GLY A 101 -42.31 -10.50 -3.87
N TYR A 102 -42.03 -9.33 -3.30
CA TYR A 102 -41.39 -9.17 -2.01
C TYR A 102 -42.44 -8.90 -0.92
N ILE A 103 -42.31 -9.57 0.22
CA ILE A 103 -43.15 -9.37 1.41
C ILE A 103 -42.27 -9.06 2.63
N PRO A 104 -42.69 -8.13 3.50
CA PRO A 104 -42.02 -7.95 4.78
C PRO A 104 -42.12 -9.22 5.62
N ILE A 105 -41.10 -9.50 6.41
CA ILE A 105 -41.09 -10.60 7.38
C ILE A 105 -40.62 -10.08 8.73
N GLU A 106 -41.12 -10.69 9.79
CA GLU A 106 -40.53 -10.57 11.11
C GLU A 106 -39.43 -11.62 11.25
N SER A 107 -38.36 -11.28 11.96
CA SER A 107 -37.28 -12.21 12.24
C SER A 107 -36.79 -12.02 13.67
N LYS A 108 -36.35 -13.11 14.29
CA LYS A 108 -35.70 -13.10 15.62
C LYS A 108 -34.21 -12.75 15.56
N SER A 109 -33.67 -12.61 14.35
CA SER A 109 -32.28 -12.23 14.11
C SER A 109 -31.96 -10.83 14.65
N ASN A 110 -30.72 -10.63 15.09
CA ASN A 110 -30.22 -9.32 15.50
C ASN A 110 -29.18 -8.83 14.50
N ILE A 111 -29.65 -8.37 13.34
CA ILE A 111 -28.77 -7.90 12.25
C ILE A 111 -28.54 -6.39 12.38
N THR A 112 -27.27 -5.98 12.36
CA THR A 112 -26.86 -4.57 12.31
C THR A 112 -25.60 -4.46 11.48
N ASN A 113 -25.71 -3.87 10.28
CA ASN A 113 -24.62 -3.87 9.29
C ASN A 113 -24.08 -2.49 8.91
N CYS A 114 -24.63 -1.42 9.49
CA CYS A 114 -24.04 -0.08 9.33
C CYS A 114 -23.06 0.17 10.48
N PHE A 115 -21.77 -0.03 10.23
CA PHE A 115 -20.70 0.17 11.20
C PHE A 115 -19.98 1.50 10.97
N LEU A 116 -20.77 2.56 11.00
CA LEU A 116 -20.30 3.94 11.01
C LEU A 116 -20.52 4.53 12.40
N SER A 117 -19.59 5.36 12.89
CA SER A 117 -19.69 5.94 14.24
C SER A 117 -20.93 6.81 14.48
N ILE A 118 -21.68 7.16 13.43
CA ILE A 118 -22.96 7.85 13.52
C ILE A 118 -24.14 6.92 13.89
N ASN A 119 -23.99 5.60 13.70
CA ASN A 119 -25.02 4.65 14.09
C ASN A 119 -24.98 4.45 15.62
N PRO A 120 -26.02 4.86 16.36
CA PRO A 120 -26.02 4.79 17.82
C PRO A 120 -26.11 3.36 18.38
N LYS A 121 -26.38 2.36 17.53
CA LYS A 121 -26.50 0.95 17.94
C LYS A 121 -25.15 0.22 18.02
N VAL A 122 -24.07 0.85 17.57
CA VAL A 122 -22.73 0.26 17.55
C VAL A 122 -21.74 1.11 18.33
N GLU A 123 -20.83 0.47 19.06
CA GLU A 123 -19.82 1.14 19.88
C GLU A 123 -18.47 0.40 19.83
N THR A 124 -17.37 1.12 20.01
CA THR A 124 -16.04 0.52 20.18
C THR A 124 -15.92 -0.16 21.55
N LEU A 125 -15.15 -1.24 21.62
CA LEU A 125 -14.65 -1.79 22.89
C LEU A 125 -13.18 -1.36 23.07
N PRO A 126 -12.86 -0.49 24.04
CA PRO A 126 -11.50 0.02 24.24
C PRO A 126 -10.57 -0.95 24.97
N GLU A 127 -11.13 -1.94 25.66
CA GLU A 127 -10.42 -3.00 26.38
C GLU A 127 -10.62 -4.33 25.65
N GLN A 128 -9.81 -5.34 26.01
CA GLN A 128 -10.02 -6.71 25.56
C GLN A 128 -11.38 -7.23 26.05
N ALA A 129 -12.09 -7.96 25.20
CA ALA A 129 -13.38 -8.55 25.53
C ALA A 129 -13.38 -10.06 25.25
N GLU A 130 -14.13 -10.81 26.04
CA GLU A 130 -14.34 -12.24 25.85
C GLU A 130 -15.83 -12.56 25.96
N TRP A 131 -16.28 -13.53 25.17
CA TRP A 131 -17.63 -14.06 25.18
C TRP A 131 -17.56 -15.54 25.53
N HIS A 132 -18.29 -15.94 26.57
CA HIS A 132 -18.61 -17.34 26.78
C HIS A 132 -19.42 -17.91 25.61
N PRO A 133 -19.54 -19.25 25.50
CA PRO A 133 -20.25 -19.86 24.40
C PRO A 133 -21.63 -19.28 24.17
N PHE A 134 -21.88 -18.78 22.96
CA PHE A 134 -23.16 -18.13 22.65
C PHE A 134 -24.33 -19.11 22.86
N PRO A 135 -25.42 -18.66 23.51
CA PRO A 135 -26.46 -19.55 23.99
C PRO A 135 -27.24 -20.14 22.80
N LEU A 136 -27.48 -21.45 22.87
CA LEU A 136 -28.32 -22.13 21.87
C LEU A 136 -29.79 -21.77 22.07
N PRO A 137 -30.62 -21.87 21.01
CA PRO A 137 -32.06 -21.68 21.13
C PRO A 137 -32.67 -22.62 22.17
N LYS A 138 -33.72 -22.14 22.86
CA LYS A 138 -34.48 -22.97 23.79
C LYS A 138 -35.23 -24.07 23.05
N GLU A 139 -35.45 -25.21 23.70
CA GLU A 139 -36.12 -26.38 23.08
C GLU A 139 -37.57 -26.09 22.64
N ASP A 140 -38.25 -25.13 23.27
CA ASP A 140 -39.63 -24.74 22.97
C ASP A 140 -39.75 -23.74 21.81
N GLU A 141 -38.63 -23.22 21.30
CA GLU A 141 -38.59 -22.33 20.15
C GLU A 141 -38.06 -23.05 18.90
N LYS A 142 -38.63 -22.75 17.73
CA LYS A 142 -38.04 -23.17 16.45
C LYS A 142 -37.25 -22.01 15.84
N ILE A 143 -35.94 -22.15 15.76
CA ILE A 143 -35.02 -21.16 15.22
C ILE A 143 -34.24 -21.78 14.06
N ASP A 144 -34.53 -21.33 12.85
CA ASP A 144 -33.77 -21.65 11.65
C ASP A 144 -32.63 -20.63 11.42
N PHE A 145 -31.86 -20.79 10.34
CA PHE A 145 -30.72 -19.92 10.06
C PHE A 145 -31.08 -18.44 9.87
N ALA A 146 -32.22 -18.13 9.24
CA ALA A 146 -32.60 -16.74 9.01
C ALA A 146 -32.92 -16.02 10.32
N ASP A 147 -33.50 -16.75 11.28
CA ASP A 147 -33.86 -16.21 12.59
C ASP A 147 -32.75 -16.32 13.63
N GLY A 148 -31.84 -17.28 13.47
CA GLY A 148 -30.71 -17.54 14.36
C GLY A 148 -29.43 -16.79 14.01
N LEU A 149 -29.45 -15.81 13.10
CA LEU A 149 -28.29 -15.04 12.66
C LEU A 149 -28.16 -13.73 13.47
N HIS A 150 -27.03 -13.53 14.15
CA HIS A 150 -26.83 -12.33 14.98
C HIS A 150 -25.48 -11.68 14.71
N THR A 151 -25.49 -10.38 14.42
CA THR A 151 -24.26 -9.64 14.13
C THR A 151 -23.54 -9.30 15.42
N LEU A 152 -22.25 -9.64 15.50
CA LEU A 152 -21.39 -9.35 16.63
C LEU A 152 -20.75 -7.97 16.50
N CYS A 153 -19.99 -7.76 15.43
CA CYS A 153 -19.23 -6.55 15.18
C CYS A 153 -18.91 -6.38 13.70
N GLY A 154 -18.30 -5.26 13.34
CA GLY A 154 -17.85 -5.02 11.98
C GLY A 154 -17.29 -3.62 11.79
N SER A 155 -17.03 -3.29 10.53
CA SER A 155 -16.58 -1.97 10.09
C SER A 155 -17.08 -1.70 8.68
N GLY A 156 -17.51 -0.48 8.40
CA GLY A 156 -17.99 -0.08 7.08
C GLY A 156 -19.50 -0.22 6.89
N ASP A 157 -19.94 -0.33 5.64
CA ASP A 157 -21.36 -0.33 5.27
C ASP A 157 -21.58 -1.13 3.97
N PRO A 158 -22.53 -2.10 3.94
CA PRO A 158 -22.78 -2.94 2.77
C PRO A 158 -23.34 -2.15 1.58
N ASN A 159 -24.04 -1.04 1.79
CA ASN A 159 -24.63 -0.23 0.73
C ASN A 159 -23.56 0.34 -0.23
N ILE A 160 -22.42 0.76 0.32
CA ILE A 160 -21.28 1.26 -0.47
C ILE A 160 -20.31 0.14 -0.86
N LYS A 161 -20.65 -1.12 -0.55
CA LYS A 161 -19.82 -2.31 -0.76
C LYS A 161 -18.41 -2.10 -0.23
N GLU A 162 -18.29 -1.77 1.05
CA GLU A 162 -16.99 -1.59 1.70
C GLU A 162 -17.11 -1.99 3.16
N GLY A 163 -16.37 -3.02 3.55
CA GLY A 163 -16.25 -3.39 4.95
C GLY A 163 -16.46 -4.87 5.23
N ILE A 164 -16.67 -5.16 6.50
CA ILE A 164 -16.70 -6.50 7.07
C ILE A 164 -17.71 -6.53 8.22
N ALA A 165 -18.36 -7.67 8.39
CA ALA A 165 -19.19 -7.97 9.56
C ALA A 165 -18.94 -9.39 10.06
N LEU A 166 -18.88 -9.56 11.38
CA LEU A 166 -18.79 -10.86 12.05
C LEU A 166 -20.14 -11.21 12.65
N TYR A 167 -20.54 -12.46 12.52
CA TYR A 167 -21.78 -12.99 13.06
C TYR A 167 -21.54 -14.29 13.81
N VAL A 168 -22.49 -14.60 14.67
CA VAL A 168 -22.72 -15.94 15.18
C VAL A 168 -24.08 -16.41 14.68
N TYR A 169 -24.18 -17.69 14.31
CA TYR A 169 -25.47 -18.36 14.10
C TYR A 169 -25.72 -19.40 15.18
N MET A 170 -26.95 -19.49 15.67
CA MET A 170 -27.40 -20.52 16.62
C MET A 170 -28.78 -21.02 16.20
N ILE A 171 -28.91 -22.30 15.87
CA ILE A 171 -30.12 -22.88 15.29
C ILE A 171 -30.48 -24.21 15.93
N ASN A 172 -31.77 -24.55 15.91
CA ASN A 172 -32.30 -25.85 16.36
C ASN A 172 -33.38 -26.39 15.42
N SER A 173 -33.59 -25.75 14.27
CA SER A 173 -34.60 -26.12 13.28
C SER A 173 -34.07 -25.95 11.86
N ASN A 174 -34.61 -26.74 10.94
CA ASN A 174 -34.31 -26.62 9.52
C ASN A 174 -35.09 -25.46 8.90
N MET A 175 -34.59 -24.95 7.78
CA MET A 175 -35.29 -23.98 6.94
C MET A 175 -36.39 -24.69 6.12
N GLU A 176 -37.55 -24.92 6.71
CA GLU A 176 -38.68 -25.62 6.08
C GLU A 176 -39.33 -24.77 4.98
N ARG A 177 -39.12 -25.14 3.71
CA ARG A 177 -39.60 -24.38 2.52
C ARG A 177 -39.19 -22.89 2.56
N ARG A 178 -38.04 -22.64 3.19
CA ARG A 178 -37.43 -21.32 3.33
C ARG A 178 -35.98 -21.41 2.86
N ALA A 179 -35.52 -20.42 2.11
CA ALA A 179 -34.12 -20.29 1.72
C ALA A 179 -33.60 -18.91 2.10
N PHE A 180 -32.30 -18.74 2.18
CA PHE A 180 -31.63 -17.47 2.43
C PHE A 180 -30.86 -17.01 1.18
N CYS A 181 -30.87 -15.72 0.90
CA CYS A 181 -30.06 -15.08 -0.13
C CYS A 181 -29.42 -13.83 0.47
N ASN A 182 -28.08 -13.80 0.54
CA ASN A 182 -27.37 -12.60 0.98
C ASN A 182 -26.93 -11.78 -0.24
N THR A 183 -27.45 -10.56 -0.39
CA THR A 183 -27.08 -9.68 -1.52
C THR A 183 -25.98 -8.67 -1.17
N ASP A 184 -25.62 -8.58 0.11
CA ASP A 184 -24.66 -7.60 0.62
C ASP A 184 -23.21 -8.02 0.34
N GLY A 185 -22.87 -9.29 0.59
CA GLY A 185 -21.50 -9.78 0.56
C GLY A 185 -21.36 -11.30 0.61
N ASP A 186 -20.12 -11.76 0.64
CA ASP A 186 -19.78 -13.17 0.73
C ASP A 186 -19.75 -13.63 2.18
N PHE A 187 -20.39 -14.75 2.49
CA PHE A 187 -20.27 -15.38 3.79
C PHE A 187 -19.20 -16.46 3.77
N LEU A 188 -18.20 -16.33 4.65
CA LEU A 188 -17.36 -17.44 5.10
C LEU A 188 -17.95 -17.98 6.40
N ILE A 189 -18.50 -19.18 6.35
CA ILE A 189 -19.16 -19.90 7.44
C ILE A 189 -18.18 -20.90 8.04
N CYS A 190 -17.94 -20.82 9.34
CA CYS A 190 -17.13 -21.78 10.10
C CYS A 190 -18.02 -22.53 11.10
N ALA A 191 -18.10 -23.86 10.96
CA ALA A 191 -18.90 -24.68 11.86
C ALA A 191 -18.16 -24.95 13.17
N GLN A 192 -18.87 -24.82 14.30
CA GLN A 192 -18.33 -25.03 15.64
C GLN A 192 -19.00 -26.21 16.36
N GLN A 193 -20.33 -26.23 16.40
CA GLN A 193 -21.13 -27.29 17.01
C GLN A 193 -22.22 -27.72 16.05
N GLY A 194 -22.48 -29.04 16.00
CA GLY A 194 -23.47 -29.64 15.10
C GLY A 194 -22.97 -29.74 13.66
N ASN A 195 -23.36 -30.82 12.98
CA ASN A 195 -23.10 -30.95 11.55
C ASN A 195 -24.24 -30.27 10.78
N LEU A 196 -23.92 -29.68 9.64
CA LEU A 196 -24.86 -28.98 8.79
C LEU A 196 -25.00 -29.68 7.43
N ASP A 197 -26.22 -29.69 6.91
CA ASP A 197 -26.54 -30.09 5.54
C ASP A 197 -26.97 -28.84 4.76
N ILE A 198 -26.00 -28.20 4.11
CA ILE A 198 -26.20 -26.95 3.38
C ILE A 198 -26.64 -27.29 1.97
N LYS A 199 -27.85 -26.85 1.59
CA LYS A 199 -28.34 -26.94 0.21
C LYS A 199 -28.13 -25.59 -0.47
N THR A 200 -27.50 -25.56 -1.63
CA THR A 200 -27.31 -24.36 -2.46
C THR A 200 -27.92 -24.58 -3.84
N GLU A 201 -28.09 -23.52 -4.63
CA GLU A 201 -28.52 -23.67 -6.04
C GLU A 201 -27.58 -24.60 -6.83
N MET A 202 -26.28 -24.60 -6.54
CA MET A 202 -25.27 -25.37 -7.27
C MET A 202 -25.12 -26.81 -6.77
N GLY A 203 -25.73 -27.17 -5.64
CA GLY A 203 -25.65 -28.49 -5.04
C GLY A 203 -25.56 -28.48 -3.52
N LYS A 204 -25.25 -29.65 -2.94
CA LYS A 204 -25.26 -29.86 -1.48
C LYS A 204 -23.84 -29.88 -0.90
N ILE A 205 -23.68 -29.32 0.29
CA ILE A 205 -22.44 -29.22 1.05
C ILE A 205 -22.74 -29.70 2.47
N PHE A 206 -22.06 -30.76 2.89
CA PHE A 206 -22.08 -31.19 4.29
C PHE A 206 -20.99 -30.43 5.03
N LEU A 207 -21.30 -29.72 6.12
CA LEU A 207 -20.30 -28.91 6.84
C LEU A 207 -20.20 -29.34 8.31
N GLN A 208 -19.01 -29.71 8.74
CA GLN A 208 -18.75 -30.26 10.07
C GLN A 208 -17.88 -29.33 10.92
N PRO A 209 -17.91 -29.43 12.26
CA PRO A 209 -17.00 -28.68 13.12
C PRO A 209 -15.53 -28.79 12.69
N GLY A 210 -14.87 -27.64 12.53
CA GLY A 210 -13.50 -27.54 11.99
C GLY A 210 -13.41 -27.58 10.46
N GLU A 211 -14.53 -27.45 9.75
CA GLU A 211 -14.57 -27.13 8.33
C GLU A 211 -15.13 -25.71 8.13
N ILE A 212 -14.79 -25.10 6.99
CA ILE A 212 -15.35 -23.83 6.53
C ILE A 212 -16.10 -24.03 5.21
N CYS A 213 -17.10 -23.18 4.96
CA CYS A 213 -17.77 -23.05 3.68
C CYS A 213 -17.86 -21.58 3.28
N VAL A 214 -17.63 -21.26 2.02
CA VAL A 214 -17.89 -19.92 1.48
C VAL A 214 -19.09 -19.98 0.54
N ILE A 215 -20.07 -19.12 0.80
CA ILE A 215 -21.24 -18.90 -0.06
C ILE A 215 -21.17 -17.45 -0.55
N GLN A 216 -21.00 -17.30 -1.86
CA GLN A 216 -20.88 -15.99 -2.49
C GLN A 216 -22.21 -15.25 -2.54
N ARG A 217 -22.15 -13.91 -2.54
CA ARG A 217 -23.34 -13.05 -2.58
C ARG A 217 -24.27 -13.40 -3.75
N GLY A 218 -25.57 -13.37 -3.49
CA GLY A 218 -26.63 -13.62 -4.47
C GLY A 218 -27.00 -15.09 -4.68
N ILE A 219 -26.25 -16.04 -4.10
CA ILE A 219 -26.58 -17.47 -4.17
C ILE A 219 -27.64 -17.79 -3.11
N ARG A 220 -28.70 -18.50 -3.51
CA ARG A 220 -29.75 -18.99 -2.61
C ARG A 220 -29.30 -20.29 -1.92
N PHE A 221 -29.53 -20.39 -0.63
CA PHE A 221 -29.15 -21.58 0.15
C PHE A 221 -30.08 -21.86 1.33
N CYS A 222 -30.11 -23.11 1.80
CA CYS A 222 -30.61 -23.48 3.12
C CYS A 222 -29.43 -23.93 3.97
N LEU A 223 -29.37 -23.49 5.22
CA LEU A 223 -28.44 -24.02 6.22
C LEU A 223 -29.25 -24.85 7.22
N ASN A 224 -29.29 -26.17 6.98
CA ASN A 224 -30.07 -27.11 7.77
C ASN A 224 -29.17 -27.92 8.71
N LEU A 225 -29.78 -28.50 9.73
CA LEU A 225 -29.15 -29.49 10.59
C LEU A 225 -28.99 -30.80 9.81
N ALA A 226 -27.81 -31.40 9.92
CA ALA A 226 -27.59 -32.76 9.43
C ALA A 226 -28.46 -33.77 10.20
N PRO A 227 -28.67 -34.99 9.66
CA PRO A 227 -29.30 -36.08 10.40
C PRO A 227 -28.67 -36.26 11.78
N ASP A 228 -29.52 -36.54 12.78
CA ASP A 228 -29.15 -36.74 14.19
C ASP A 228 -28.48 -35.53 14.88
N THR A 229 -28.53 -34.34 14.28
CA THR A 229 -28.02 -33.10 14.88
C THR A 229 -29.18 -32.27 15.42
N PRO A 230 -29.33 -32.09 16.75
CA PRO A 230 -30.46 -31.36 17.32
C PRO A 230 -30.28 -29.83 17.28
N VAL A 231 -29.03 -29.36 17.29
CA VAL A 231 -28.66 -27.93 17.36
C VAL A 231 -27.35 -27.70 16.64
N ALA A 232 -27.16 -26.50 16.11
CA ALA A 232 -25.89 -26.07 15.55
C ALA A 232 -25.53 -24.63 15.93
N ARG A 233 -24.22 -24.38 16.04
CA ARG A 233 -23.63 -23.06 16.27
C ARG A 233 -22.36 -22.91 15.45
N GLY A 234 -22.10 -21.69 15.00
CA GLY A 234 -20.84 -21.34 14.37
C GLY A 234 -20.73 -19.86 14.06
N TYR A 235 -19.69 -19.51 13.33
CA TYR A 235 -19.29 -18.14 13.05
C TYR A 235 -19.40 -17.84 11.57
N ILE A 236 -19.69 -16.59 11.26
CA ILE A 236 -19.70 -16.11 9.87
C ILE A 236 -18.90 -14.81 9.78
N THR A 237 -18.00 -14.76 8.81
CA THR A 237 -17.35 -13.53 8.38
C THR A 237 -17.94 -13.12 7.05
N GLU A 238 -18.60 -11.97 7.03
CA GLU A 238 -19.13 -11.36 5.81
C GLU A 238 -18.20 -10.25 5.32
N VAL A 239 -17.85 -10.26 4.03
CA VAL A 239 -17.05 -9.20 3.40
C VAL A 239 -17.84 -8.48 2.32
N TRP A 240 -17.72 -7.15 2.27
CA TRP A 240 -18.41 -6.27 1.32
C TRP A 240 -17.42 -5.61 0.38
N GLY A 241 -17.70 -5.68 -0.92
CA GLY A 241 -16.84 -5.11 -1.97
C GLY A 241 -15.56 -5.88 -2.24
N SER A 242 -15.36 -7.02 -1.57
CA SER A 242 -14.22 -7.91 -1.73
C SER A 242 -14.72 -9.35 -1.86
N MET A 243 -13.79 -10.29 -2.06
CA MET A 243 -14.03 -11.72 -2.11
C MET A 243 -12.89 -12.46 -1.41
N TRP A 244 -13.15 -13.70 -0.98
CA TRP A 244 -12.13 -14.55 -0.39
C TRP A 244 -11.20 -15.13 -1.46
N GLU A 245 -9.90 -14.99 -1.23
CA GLU A 245 -8.81 -15.45 -2.08
C GLU A 245 -7.80 -16.26 -1.26
N LEU A 246 -7.04 -17.14 -1.92
CA LEU A 246 -5.85 -17.73 -1.29
C LEU A 246 -4.78 -16.63 -1.09
N PRO A 247 -4.04 -16.63 0.02
CA PRO A 247 -2.97 -15.66 0.23
C PRO A 247 -1.82 -15.88 -0.76
N ASP A 248 -1.12 -14.80 -1.10
CA ASP A 248 0.16 -14.91 -1.79
C ASP A 248 1.16 -15.64 -0.88
N LEU A 249 1.74 -16.72 -1.39
CA LEU A 249 2.63 -17.59 -0.62
C LEU A 249 4.03 -17.00 -0.41
N GLY A 250 4.39 -15.96 -1.17
CA GLY A 250 5.69 -15.31 -1.10
C GLY A 250 6.85 -16.31 -1.14
N PRO A 251 7.78 -16.28 -0.18
CA PRO A 251 8.93 -17.19 -0.13
C PRO A 251 8.58 -18.68 0.04
N LEU A 252 7.36 -19.05 0.45
CA LEU A 252 6.96 -20.46 0.56
C LEU A 252 6.90 -21.16 -0.81
N GLY A 253 6.71 -20.40 -1.90
CA GLY A 253 6.71 -20.92 -3.26
C GLY A 253 5.33 -21.37 -3.73
N GLY A 254 5.25 -22.53 -4.40
CA GLY A 254 4.03 -23.00 -5.09
C GLY A 254 3.06 -23.85 -4.27
N HIS A 255 3.43 -24.25 -3.05
CA HIS A 255 2.66 -25.16 -2.20
C HIS A 255 2.86 -24.81 -0.71
N GLY A 256 1.84 -25.05 0.10
CA GLY A 256 1.85 -24.72 1.53
C GLY A 256 0.51 -24.14 1.97
N LEU A 257 0.33 -23.99 3.28
CA LEU A 257 -0.90 -23.43 3.87
C LEU A 257 -2.15 -24.21 3.44
N ALA A 258 -3.19 -23.54 2.95
CA ALA A 258 -4.38 -24.16 2.37
C ALA A 258 -4.14 -24.51 0.90
N ASN A 259 -3.86 -25.77 0.62
CA ASN A 259 -3.55 -26.18 -0.75
C ASN A 259 -4.78 -26.09 -1.68
N PRO A 260 -4.64 -25.56 -2.91
CA PRO A 260 -5.74 -25.38 -3.87
C PRO A 260 -6.61 -26.62 -4.12
N ARG A 261 -6.01 -27.83 -4.12
CA ARG A 261 -6.72 -29.08 -4.39
C ARG A 261 -7.76 -29.45 -3.34
N ASP A 262 -7.62 -28.92 -2.13
CA ASP A 262 -8.40 -29.36 -0.97
C ASP A 262 -9.69 -28.55 -0.78
N PHE A 263 -9.90 -27.55 -1.63
CA PHE A 263 -11.17 -26.82 -1.76
C PHE A 263 -12.14 -27.62 -2.64
N LEU A 264 -13.29 -27.96 -2.04
CA LEU A 264 -14.28 -28.84 -2.61
C LEU A 264 -15.54 -28.07 -2.99
N TYR A 265 -16.01 -28.28 -4.22
CA TYR A 265 -17.16 -27.64 -4.84
C TYR A 265 -18.27 -28.67 -5.05
N PRO A 266 -19.54 -28.36 -4.75
CA PRO A 266 -20.63 -29.31 -4.83
C PRO A 266 -20.84 -29.79 -6.27
N VAL A 267 -21.43 -30.97 -6.44
CA VAL A 267 -21.99 -31.40 -7.73
C VAL A 267 -23.46 -30.95 -7.84
N ALA A 268 -23.92 -30.70 -9.08
CA ALA A 268 -25.28 -30.27 -9.35
C ALA A 268 -26.30 -31.23 -8.70
N ALA A 269 -27.31 -30.64 -8.07
CA ALA A 269 -28.41 -31.36 -7.44
C ALA A 269 -29.71 -30.57 -7.65
N ILE A 270 -30.81 -31.30 -7.71
CA ILE A 270 -32.15 -30.75 -7.90
C ILE A 270 -33.11 -31.34 -6.86
N ASP A 271 -34.11 -30.56 -6.47
CA ASP A 271 -35.18 -31.03 -5.59
C ASP A 271 -36.15 -31.99 -6.29
N ASP A 272 -36.64 -32.98 -5.54
CA ASP A 272 -37.65 -33.92 -6.02
C ASP A 272 -39.02 -33.25 -6.24
N GLU A 273 -39.40 -32.32 -5.33
CA GLU A 273 -40.65 -31.56 -5.39
C GLU A 273 -40.40 -30.11 -5.84
N LEU A 274 -40.57 -29.86 -7.14
CA LEU A 274 -40.28 -28.54 -7.72
C LEU A 274 -41.44 -27.55 -7.65
N HIS A 275 -42.70 -28.00 -7.53
CA HIS A 275 -43.89 -27.15 -7.62
C HIS A 275 -44.61 -27.03 -6.27
N VAL A 276 -43.92 -26.44 -5.30
CA VAL A 276 -44.42 -26.18 -3.96
C VAL A 276 -44.08 -24.75 -3.55
N ASP A 277 -44.85 -24.17 -2.63
CA ASP A 277 -44.59 -22.81 -2.17
C ASP A 277 -43.29 -22.72 -1.37
N TRP A 278 -42.49 -21.72 -1.69
CA TRP A 278 -41.21 -21.40 -1.05
C TRP A 278 -41.13 -19.93 -0.70
N GLN A 279 -40.45 -19.65 0.41
CA GLN A 279 -40.10 -18.31 0.84
C GLN A 279 -38.58 -18.10 0.79
N ILE A 280 -38.10 -17.14 0.01
CA ILE A 280 -36.66 -16.80 -0.05
C ILE A 280 -36.40 -15.56 0.81
N VAL A 281 -35.85 -15.74 2.00
CA VAL A 281 -35.37 -14.64 2.84
C VAL A 281 -34.18 -13.98 2.19
N ASN A 282 -34.40 -12.78 1.70
CA ASN A 282 -33.40 -11.95 1.05
C ASN A 282 -32.88 -10.91 2.03
N LYS A 283 -31.57 -10.94 2.29
CA LYS A 283 -30.84 -9.92 3.06
C LYS A 283 -30.27 -8.88 2.11
N THR A 284 -30.73 -7.64 2.23
CA THR A 284 -30.25 -6.48 1.47
C THR A 284 -30.07 -5.29 2.37
N ASN A 285 -28.88 -4.70 2.35
CA ASN A 285 -28.42 -3.63 3.21
C ASN A 285 -28.70 -3.90 4.71
N GLY A 286 -28.43 -5.12 5.15
CA GLY A 286 -28.72 -5.59 6.51
C GLY A 286 -30.21 -5.69 6.88
N GLN A 287 -31.14 -5.49 5.94
CA GLN A 287 -32.58 -5.70 6.15
C GLN A 287 -33.01 -7.05 5.60
N LEU A 288 -33.96 -7.69 6.28
CA LEU A 288 -34.56 -8.94 5.82
C LEU A 288 -35.94 -8.70 5.22
N VAL A 289 -36.15 -9.27 4.04
CA VAL A 289 -37.40 -9.24 3.28
C VAL A 289 -37.53 -10.61 2.61
N ALA A 290 -38.73 -11.17 2.50
CA ALA A 290 -38.91 -12.43 1.78
C ALA A 290 -39.40 -12.23 0.35
N ILE A 291 -38.95 -13.10 -0.56
CA ILE A 291 -39.55 -13.29 -1.88
C ILE A 291 -40.45 -14.52 -1.80
N GLN A 292 -41.71 -14.38 -2.22
CA GLN A 292 -42.64 -15.52 -2.30
C GLN A 292 -42.57 -16.14 -3.69
N GLN A 293 -42.50 -17.47 -3.78
CA GLN A 293 -42.60 -18.19 -5.06
C GLN A 293 -43.31 -19.53 -4.87
N ASN A 294 -43.83 -20.10 -5.96
CA ASN A 294 -44.59 -21.36 -5.98
C ASN A 294 -43.78 -22.57 -6.48
N HIS A 295 -42.46 -22.48 -6.37
CA HIS A 295 -41.54 -23.53 -6.78
C HIS A 295 -40.26 -23.50 -5.95
N SER A 296 -39.53 -24.62 -5.93
CA SER A 296 -38.21 -24.67 -5.28
C SER A 296 -37.20 -23.76 -5.99
N PRO A 297 -36.36 -23.01 -5.25
CA PRO A 297 -35.22 -22.30 -5.83
C PRO A 297 -34.06 -23.26 -6.20
N PHE A 298 -34.11 -24.51 -5.74
CA PHE A 298 -33.08 -25.54 -5.94
C PHE A 298 -33.45 -26.44 -7.12
N ASP A 299 -33.66 -25.80 -8.27
CA ASP A 299 -34.19 -26.40 -9.50
C ASP A 299 -33.14 -26.42 -10.63
N LEU A 300 -31.86 -26.50 -10.24
CA LEU A 300 -30.71 -26.45 -11.14
C LEU A 300 -30.37 -27.86 -11.64
N VAL A 301 -30.53 -28.09 -12.94
CA VAL A 301 -30.17 -29.40 -13.55
C VAL A 301 -28.70 -29.43 -13.96
N ALA A 302 -28.14 -28.29 -14.37
CA ALA A 302 -26.74 -28.16 -14.71
C ALA A 302 -26.22 -26.74 -14.53
N TRP A 303 -24.91 -26.59 -14.38
CA TRP A 303 -24.24 -25.30 -14.32
C TRP A 303 -22.77 -25.41 -14.74
N HIS A 304 -22.19 -24.29 -15.17
CA HIS A 304 -20.73 -24.15 -15.33
C HIS A 304 -20.25 -22.74 -15.03
N GLY A 305 -19.09 -22.59 -14.38
CA GLY A 305 -18.60 -21.29 -13.93
C GLY A 305 -17.59 -21.34 -12.80
N ASN A 306 -17.30 -20.17 -12.23
CA ASN A 306 -16.35 -19.98 -11.11
C ASN A 306 -16.94 -19.15 -9.95
N VAL A 307 -18.25 -18.93 -9.94
CA VAL A 307 -19.01 -18.41 -8.79
C VAL A 307 -19.82 -19.58 -8.27
N VAL A 308 -19.20 -20.36 -7.39
CA VAL A 308 -19.72 -21.63 -6.90
C VAL A 308 -19.36 -21.75 -5.42
N PRO A 309 -20.30 -22.11 -4.54
CA PRO A 309 -19.99 -22.32 -3.13
C PRO A 309 -18.94 -23.41 -2.96
N TYR A 310 -18.12 -23.32 -1.93
CA TYR A 310 -17.08 -24.32 -1.68
C TYR A 310 -16.88 -24.57 -0.20
N LYS A 311 -16.30 -25.73 0.15
CA LYS A 311 -15.88 -26.08 1.52
C LYS A 311 -14.40 -26.43 1.59
N TYR A 312 -13.83 -26.30 2.78
CA TYR A 312 -12.45 -26.68 3.10
C TYR A 312 -12.35 -27.26 4.52
N ASP A 313 -11.58 -28.33 4.70
CA ASP A 313 -11.34 -28.95 6.01
C ASP A 313 -10.05 -28.39 6.63
N LEU A 314 -10.18 -27.68 7.75
CA LEU A 314 -9.06 -27.00 8.41
C LEU A 314 -8.01 -27.98 8.94
N THR A 315 -8.33 -29.27 9.11
CA THR A 315 -7.35 -30.30 9.51
C THR A 315 -6.35 -30.64 8.41
N LYS A 316 -6.58 -30.18 7.18
CA LYS A 316 -5.67 -30.35 6.03
C LYS A 316 -4.66 -29.23 5.87
N PHE A 317 -4.73 -28.20 6.72
CA PHE A 317 -3.86 -27.05 6.62
C PHE A 317 -2.39 -27.46 6.77
N SER A 318 -1.58 -27.13 5.78
CA SER A 318 -0.15 -27.42 5.75
C SER A 318 0.62 -26.33 6.50
N SER A 319 0.50 -26.34 7.83
CA SER A 319 1.08 -25.33 8.73
C SER A 319 2.59 -25.15 8.51
N GLN A 320 3.03 -23.90 8.45
CA GLN A 320 4.45 -23.53 8.49
C GLN A 320 4.75 -22.90 9.85
N ASN A 321 5.97 -23.07 10.34
CA ASN A 321 6.44 -22.48 11.59
C ASN A 321 7.98 -22.36 11.55
N SER A 322 8.56 -21.64 12.50
CA SER A 322 10.02 -21.60 12.63
C SER A 322 10.58 -23.00 12.86
N THR A 323 11.61 -23.33 12.08
CA THR A 323 12.39 -24.58 12.22
C THR A 323 13.74 -24.35 12.88
N SER A 324 14.02 -23.11 13.33
CA SER A 324 15.32 -22.72 13.88
C SER A 324 15.15 -21.96 15.20
N ILE A 325 14.86 -20.66 15.13
CA ILE A 325 14.74 -19.71 16.25
C ILE A 325 13.55 -18.77 16.00
N ASP A 326 13.15 -18.05 17.04
CA ASP A 326 12.06 -17.08 17.08
C ASP A 326 10.65 -17.66 16.85
N HIS A 327 9.66 -16.88 17.25
CA HIS A 327 8.24 -17.15 17.03
C HIS A 327 7.81 -16.49 15.73
N THR A 328 7.17 -17.22 14.82
CA THR A 328 6.72 -16.67 13.52
C THR A 328 5.43 -15.88 13.68
N ASP A 329 5.34 -14.74 13.00
CA ASP A 329 4.13 -13.91 12.97
C ASP A 329 2.90 -14.73 12.55
N PRO A 330 1.72 -14.47 13.14
CA PRO A 330 0.54 -15.31 12.94
C PRO A 330 0.04 -15.33 11.50
N SER A 331 0.34 -14.32 10.68
CA SER A 331 -0.02 -14.26 9.25
C SER A 331 0.47 -15.46 8.43
N ILE A 332 1.48 -16.20 8.93
CA ILE A 332 1.90 -17.48 8.34
C ILE A 332 0.79 -18.55 8.38
N PHE A 333 -0.26 -18.35 9.18
CA PHE A 333 -1.38 -19.26 9.33
C PHE A 333 -2.65 -18.83 8.56
N THR A 334 -2.55 -17.87 7.64
CA THR A 334 -3.68 -17.46 6.81
C THR A 334 -4.18 -18.60 5.91
N VAL A 335 -5.48 -18.90 5.99
CA VAL A 335 -6.19 -19.86 5.12
C VAL A 335 -6.76 -19.14 3.90
N LEU A 336 -7.46 -18.03 4.14
CA LEU A 336 -8.06 -17.17 3.12
C LEU A 336 -7.88 -15.71 3.51
N THR A 337 -7.72 -14.85 2.51
CA THR A 337 -7.61 -13.39 2.66
C THR A 337 -8.68 -12.70 1.82
N ALA A 338 -9.18 -11.57 2.29
CA ALA A 338 -10.03 -10.65 1.54
C ALA A 338 -9.27 -9.34 1.34
N LYS A 339 -9.11 -8.91 0.08
CA LYS A 339 -8.38 -7.67 -0.25
C LYS A 339 -9.14 -6.43 0.21
N SER A 340 -8.41 -5.40 0.66
CA SER A 340 -8.99 -4.06 0.89
C SER A 340 -8.81 -3.16 -0.33
N ARG A 341 -9.32 -1.92 -0.25
CA ARG A 341 -9.02 -0.87 -1.25
C ARG A 341 -7.57 -0.38 -1.19
N ASP A 342 -6.93 -0.51 -0.04
CA ASP A 342 -5.49 -0.29 0.09
C ASP A 342 -4.78 -1.56 -0.39
N PRO A 343 -4.02 -1.51 -1.50
CA PRO A 343 -3.36 -2.70 -2.05
C PRO A 343 -2.27 -3.27 -1.14
N LEU A 344 -1.83 -2.53 -0.11
CA LEU A 344 -0.79 -2.98 0.82
C LEU A 344 -1.34 -3.64 2.08
N THR A 345 -2.66 -3.62 2.27
CA THR A 345 -3.28 -4.07 3.52
C THR A 345 -4.52 -4.93 3.24
N PRO A 346 -4.64 -6.15 3.80
CA PRO A 346 -5.86 -6.95 3.65
C PRO A 346 -7.03 -6.28 4.38
N LEU A 347 -8.24 -6.49 3.87
CA LEU A 347 -9.47 -6.11 4.57
C LEU A 347 -9.65 -7.02 5.78
N ALA A 348 -9.48 -8.32 5.55
CA ALA A 348 -9.47 -9.32 6.60
C ALA A 348 -8.71 -10.57 6.16
N ASP A 349 -8.04 -11.20 7.12
CA ASP A 349 -7.46 -12.53 7.00
C ASP A 349 -8.22 -13.51 7.89
N PHE A 350 -8.45 -14.72 7.39
CA PHE A 350 -8.97 -15.86 8.14
C PHE A 350 -7.80 -16.78 8.48
N LEU A 351 -7.39 -16.80 9.75
CA LEU A 351 -6.23 -17.52 10.23
C LEU A 351 -6.62 -18.79 10.98
N TRP A 352 -5.73 -19.78 10.90
CA TRP A 352 -5.86 -21.09 11.52
C TRP A 352 -4.89 -21.26 12.70
N PHE A 353 -5.35 -21.77 13.83
CA PHE A 353 -4.49 -22.15 14.95
C PHE A 353 -4.84 -23.55 15.43
N GLY A 354 -4.20 -24.55 14.85
CA GLY A 354 -4.36 -25.96 15.22
C GLY A 354 -3.04 -26.70 15.45
N PRO A 355 -3.09 -28.04 15.47
CA PRO A 355 -1.97 -28.88 15.87
C PRO A 355 -0.75 -28.69 14.96
N ARG A 356 0.42 -28.42 15.55
CA ARG A 356 1.68 -28.29 14.81
C ARG A 356 2.88 -28.65 15.66
N TRP A 357 4.04 -28.76 15.01
CA TRP A 357 5.32 -28.88 15.70
C TRP A 357 5.84 -27.50 16.09
N ASP A 358 6.40 -27.42 17.30
CA ASP A 358 7.26 -26.33 17.72
C ASP A 358 8.65 -26.88 18.04
N VAL A 359 9.63 -26.39 17.29
CA VAL A 359 11.03 -26.84 17.37
C VAL A 359 11.99 -25.68 17.57
N ALA A 360 11.48 -24.45 17.75
CA ALA A 360 12.32 -23.27 17.88
C ALA A 360 13.23 -23.39 19.10
N THR A 361 14.53 -23.23 18.89
CA THR A 361 15.56 -23.33 19.94
C THR A 361 15.90 -21.95 20.48
N ASN A 362 16.33 -21.87 21.74
CA ASN A 362 16.71 -20.60 22.39
C ASN A 362 15.66 -19.49 22.25
N THR A 363 14.38 -19.87 22.25
CA THR A 363 13.27 -19.00 21.85
C THR A 363 12.17 -19.05 22.90
N PHE A 364 11.60 -17.88 23.20
CA PHE A 364 10.32 -17.83 23.88
C PHE A 364 9.21 -18.23 22.90
N ARG A 365 8.73 -19.46 23.01
CA ARG A 365 7.86 -20.13 22.01
C ARG A 365 6.41 -19.69 22.01
N LEU A 366 5.90 -19.21 23.14
CA LEU A 366 4.52 -18.72 23.24
C LEU A 366 4.39 -17.37 22.51
N PRO A 367 3.17 -16.98 22.10
CA PRO A 367 2.94 -15.67 21.49
C PRO A 367 3.56 -14.55 22.33
N TYR A 368 4.38 -13.71 21.69
CA TYR A 368 5.08 -12.62 22.36
C TYR A 368 4.11 -11.52 22.83
N PHE A 369 4.54 -10.68 23.78
CA PHE A 369 3.75 -9.49 24.13
C PHE A 369 3.58 -8.60 22.91
N HIS A 370 2.34 -8.25 22.60
CA HIS A 370 2.02 -7.71 21.29
C HIS A 370 1.05 -6.52 21.39
N ARG A 371 1.17 -5.63 20.41
CA ARG A 371 0.35 -4.44 20.17
C ARG A 371 0.22 -4.29 18.66
N ASN A 372 -0.83 -4.87 18.10
CA ASN A 372 -1.07 -4.89 16.66
C ASN A 372 -1.70 -3.57 16.18
N SER A 373 -1.62 -3.24 14.89
CA SER A 373 -2.50 -2.22 14.28
C SER A 373 -3.86 -2.79 13.89
N ALA A 374 -3.95 -4.11 13.66
CA ALA A 374 -5.18 -4.80 13.31
C ALA A 374 -6.11 -5.02 14.52
N SER A 375 -7.39 -5.25 14.21
CA SER A 375 -8.36 -5.82 15.13
C SER A 375 -8.30 -7.34 15.03
N GLU A 376 -8.21 -8.04 16.15
CA GLU A 376 -8.12 -9.49 16.22
C GLU A 376 -9.37 -10.04 16.91
N PHE A 377 -10.17 -10.84 16.19
CA PHE A 377 -11.28 -11.59 16.79
C PHE A 377 -11.00 -13.09 16.70
N LEU A 378 -10.80 -13.75 17.84
CA LEU A 378 -10.56 -15.17 17.90
C LEU A 378 -11.84 -15.92 18.24
N ALA A 379 -11.97 -17.13 17.71
CA ALA A 379 -13.09 -18.03 18.03
C ALA A 379 -12.59 -19.45 18.29
N CYS A 380 -12.99 -20.02 19.43
CA CYS A 380 -12.65 -21.39 19.79
C CYS A 380 -13.60 -22.37 19.09
N ILE A 381 -13.06 -23.28 18.29
CA ILE A 381 -13.85 -24.26 17.53
C ILE A 381 -14.03 -25.55 18.32
N TYR A 382 -12.95 -26.12 18.85
CA TYR A 382 -12.94 -27.23 19.81
C TYR A 382 -11.62 -27.27 20.59
N GLY A 383 -11.60 -28.03 21.68
CA GLY A 383 -10.43 -28.16 22.57
C GLY A 383 -10.22 -26.94 23.47
N GLN A 384 -9.00 -26.79 24.01
CA GLN A 384 -8.60 -25.60 24.77
C GLN A 384 -8.20 -24.51 23.77
N GLY A 385 -8.96 -23.42 23.68
CA GLY A 385 -8.66 -22.37 22.71
C GLY A 385 -7.47 -21.49 23.13
N LEU A 386 -7.06 -20.56 22.24
CA LEU A 386 -5.98 -19.58 22.48
C LEU A 386 -6.47 -18.24 23.05
N GLY A 387 -7.48 -18.27 23.92
CA GLY A 387 -8.09 -17.04 24.45
C GLY A 387 -7.30 -16.41 25.57
N ARG A 388 -7.87 -15.33 26.13
CA ARG A 388 -7.24 -14.53 27.20
C ARG A 388 -7.23 -15.27 28.54
N SER A 389 -8.19 -16.15 28.74
CA SER A 389 -8.45 -16.80 30.01
C SER A 389 -8.65 -18.32 29.87
N ASP A 390 -8.57 -19.04 30.99
CA ASP A 390 -8.94 -20.45 31.06
C ASP A 390 -10.44 -20.68 30.76
N ASP A 391 -11.25 -19.61 30.73
CA ASP A 391 -12.68 -19.61 30.41
C ASP A 391 -12.99 -19.42 28.91
N PHE A 392 -11.96 -19.37 28.05
CA PHE A 392 -12.14 -19.36 26.59
C PHE A 392 -12.51 -20.75 26.05
N GLN A 393 -13.82 -21.01 25.99
CA GLN A 393 -14.40 -22.30 25.67
C GLN A 393 -14.88 -22.41 24.20
N PRO A 394 -14.99 -23.64 23.65
CA PRO A 394 -15.58 -23.87 22.33
C PRO A 394 -16.95 -23.21 22.16
N GLY A 395 -17.09 -22.40 21.11
CA GLY A 395 -18.31 -21.63 20.84
C GLY A 395 -18.32 -20.22 21.47
N GLY A 396 -17.26 -19.85 22.20
CA GLY A 396 -16.97 -18.49 22.63
C GLY A 396 -16.00 -17.75 21.69
N GLY A 397 -15.82 -16.45 21.94
CA GLY A 397 -14.96 -15.56 21.17
C GLY A 397 -14.15 -14.63 22.05
N SER A 398 -13.01 -14.13 21.57
CA SER A 398 -12.24 -13.08 22.22
C SER A 398 -11.88 -11.99 21.22
N PHE A 399 -11.70 -10.76 21.72
CA PHE A 399 -11.41 -9.60 20.91
C PHE A 399 -10.27 -8.77 21.50
N GLU A 400 -9.35 -8.41 20.63
CA GLU A 400 -8.26 -7.49 20.91
C GLU A 400 -8.29 -6.37 19.87
N GLY A 401 -8.57 -5.16 20.35
CA GLY A 401 -8.65 -3.99 19.47
C GLY A 401 -7.27 -3.48 19.07
N GLY A 402 -7.18 -2.81 17.91
CA GLY A 402 -5.96 -2.18 17.44
C GLY A 402 -5.22 -1.39 18.52
N HIS A 403 -3.94 -1.69 18.65
CA HIS A 403 -2.94 -1.18 19.59
C HIS A 403 -3.18 -1.48 21.07
N THR A 404 -4.21 -2.26 21.40
CA THR A 404 -4.45 -2.77 22.75
C THR A 404 -3.33 -3.74 23.11
N PRO A 405 -2.55 -3.49 24.18
CA PRO A 405 -1.52 -4.42 24.62
C PRO A 405 -2.12 -5.76 25.05
N HIS A 406 -1.54 -6.86 24.60
CA HIS A 406 -1.96 -8.21 24.91
C HIS A 406 -0.76 -9.17 25.01
N GLY A 407 -1.00 -10.35 25.59
CA GLY A 407 0.00 -11.39 25.87
C GLY A 407 -0.40 -12.24 27.08
N GLY A 408 0.36 -13.30 27.36
CA GLY A 408 0.06 -14.21 28.46
C GLY A 408 0.63 -13.78 29.82
N PHE A 409 -0.02 -14.21 30.90
CA PHE A 409 0.42 -13.96 32.29
C PHE A 409 0.34 -15.21 33.20
N HIS A 410 -0.26 -16.30 32.71
CA HIS A 410 -0.41 -17.56 33.44
C HIS A 410 0.95 -18.23 33.73
N GLU A 411 0.96 -19.21 34.65
CA GLU A 411 2.20 -19.88 35.10
C GLU A 411 2.99 -20.51 33.95
N GLY A 412 2.30 -21.13 32.98
CA GLY A 412 2.91 -21.68 31.77
C GLY A 412 3.67 -20.63 30.94
N TYR A 413 3.12 -19.42 30.79
CA TYR A 413 3.78 -18.31 30.13
C TYR A 413 5.05 -17.87 30.86
N GLN A 414 4.96 -17.72 32.18
CA GLN A 414 6.10 -17.37 33.02
C GLN A 414 7.20 -18.44 33.01
N HIS A 415 6.80 -19.71 33.00
CA HIS A 415 7.68 -20.87 32.90
C HIS A 415 8.40 -20.86 31.54
N GLY A 416 7.68 -20.64 30.44
CA GLY A 416 8.26 -20.54 29.09
C GLY A 416 9.39 -19.50 28.99
N MET A 417 9.28 -18.38 29.70
CA MET A 417 10.33 -17.35 29.76
C MET A 417 11.60 -17.77 30.54
N ARG A 418 11.59 -18.91 31.22
CA ARG A 418 12.68 -19.42 32.05
C ARG A 418 13.30 -20.71 31.50
N ILE A 419 12.71 -21.28 30.44
CA ILE A 419 13.25 -22.45 29.78
C ILE A 419 14.55 -22.04 29.07
N HIS A 420 15.65 -22.71 29.42
CA HIS A 420 16.95 -22.50 28.81
C HIS A 420 17.29 -23.55 27.75
N GLU A 421 16.63 -24.71 27.79
CA GLU A 421 16.78 -25.80 26.84
C GLU A 421 15.39 -26.33 26.44
N SER A 422 15.06 -26.24 25.16
CA SER A 422 13.76 -26.67 24.63
C SER A 422 13.90 -27.90 23.73
N GLN A 423 13.00 -28.87 23.88
CA GLN A 423 12.93 -30.06 23.02
C GLN A 423 11.85 -29.88 21.93
N PRO A 424 11.92 -30.58 20.79
CA PRO A 424 10.82 -30.64 19.83
C PRO A 424 9.52 -31.09 20.50
N GLU A 425 8.43 -30.35 20.33
CA GLU A 425 7.14 -30.66 20.93
C GLU A 425 5.99 -30.47 19.94
N LYS A 426 4.91 -31.24 20.14
CA LYS A 426 3.64 -31.01 19.44
C LYS A 426 2.79 -30.09 20.30
N ILE A 427 2.39 -28.97 19.74
CA ILE A 427 1.52 -28.01 20.41
C ILE A 427 0.13 -28.01 19.79
N LEU A 428 -0.83 -27.51 20.56
CA LEU A 428 -2.23 -27.35 20.16
C LEU A 428 -2.85 -28.66 19.62
N THR A 429 -2.48 -29.79 20.20
CA THR A 429 -3.12 -31.08 19.90
C THR A 429 -4.56 -31.10 20.40
N ASP A 430 -5.46 -31.74 19.65
CA ASP A 430 -6.88 -31.90 20.00
C ASP A 430 -7.66 -30.57 20.15
N GLN A 431 -7.16 -29.49 19.54
CA GLN A 431 -7.78 -28.17 19.61
C GLN A 431 -7.67 -27.41 18.28
N LEU A 432 -8.60 -26.48 18.09
CA LEU A 432 -8.63 -25.58 16.94
C LEU A 432 -9.23 -24.24 17.34
N THR A 433 -8.48 -23.17 17.10
CA THR A 433 -8.94 -21.79 17.17
C THR A 433 -8.77 -21.15 15.80
N ILE A 434 -9.68 -20.25 15.44
CA ILE A 434 -9.52 -19.38 14.26
C ILE A 434 -9.36 -17.93 14.72
N MET A 435 -8.79 -17.11 13.86
CA MET A 435 -8.79 -15.66 14.06
C MET A 435 -9.23 -14.96 12.78
N ILE A 436 -10.08 -13.95 12.96
CA ILE A 436 -10.33 -12.95 11.95
C ILE A 436 -9.51 -11.73 12.32
N GLU A 437 -8.42 -11.52 11.59
CA GLU A 437 -7.60 -10.32 11.70
C GLU A 437 -8.07 -9.32 10.66
N SER A 438 -8.41 -8.09 11.05
CA SER A 438 -8.83 -7.05 10.12
C SER A 438 -8.03 -5.78 10.34
N SER A 439 -7.61 -5.14 9.24
CA SER A 439 -7.01 -3.81 9.27
C SER A 439 -7.98 -2.71 9.70
N ARG A 440 -9.27 -3.03 9.86
CA ARG A 440 -10.31 -2.10 10.29
C ARG A 440 -10.52 -2.19 11.80
N LEU A 441 -10.88 -1.06 12.41
CA LEU A 441 -11.39 -1.02 13.78
C LEU A 441 -12.81 -1.61 13.80
N PHE A 442 -13.08 -2.54 14.71
CA PHE A 442 -14.44 -3.06 14.88
C PHE A 442 -15.31 -2.19 15.81
N LEU A 443 -16.54 -1.96 15.37
CA LEU A 443 -17.65 -1.47 16.18
C LEU A 443 -18.57 -2.66 16.52
N PHE A 444 -18.93 -2.79 17.79
CA PHE A 444 -19.70 -3.88 18.34
C PHE A 444 -21.18 -3.50 18.47
N THR A 445 -22.06 -4.41 18.06
CA THR A 445 -23.50 -4.22 18.12
C THR A 445 -24.00 -4.22 19.57
N GLU A 446 -25.19 -3.68 19.78
CA GLU A 446 -25.89 -3.80 21.06
C GLU A 446 -26.11 -5.26 21.47
N TYR A 447 -26.37 -6.15 20.50
CA TYR A 447 -26.47 -7.59 20.75
C TYR A 447 -25.17 -8.14 21.35
N ALA A 448 -24.01 -7.89 20.73
CA ALA A 448 -22.74 -8.37 21.25
C ALA A 448 -22.40 -7.82 22.64
N ARG A 449 -22.73 -6.55 22.90
CA ARG A 449 -22.36 -5.87 24.15
C ARG A 449 -23.31 -6.13 25.31
N LYS A 450 -24.58 -6.42 25.03
CA LYS A 450 -25.65 -6.49 26.04
C LYS A 450 -26.67 -7.58 25.77
N GLY A 451 -27.06 -7.77 24.51
CA GLY A 451 -28.16 -8.67 24.13
C GLY A 451 -27.85 -10.17 24.17
N CYS A 452 -26.58 -10.58 24.00
CA CYS A 452 -26.19 -12.00 23.97
C CYS A 452 -26.09 -12.63 25.37
N GLY A 453 -25.92 -11.82 26.42
CA GLY A 453 -25.83 -12.29 27.81
C GLY A 453 -24.58 -13.09 28.17
N THR A 454 -23.60 -13.21 27.25
CA THR A 454 -22.39 -14.03 27.46
C THR A 454 -21.09 -13.24 27.46
N ILE A 455 -21.14 -11.93 27.24
CA ILE A 455 -19.96 -11.07 27.24
C ILE A 455 -19.44 -10.84 28.66
N GLU A 456 -18.16 -11.08 28.87
CA GLU A 456 -17.42 -10.59 30.02
C GLU A 456 -16.75 -9.27 29.67
N THR A 457 -17.40 -8.17 30.07
CA THR A 457 -16.93 -6.80 29.74
C THR A 457 -15.83 -6.29 30.64
N ARG A 458 -15.42 -7.06 31.66
CA ARG A 458 -14.29 -6.67 32.50
C ARG A 458 -13.01 -6.96 31.72
N GLY A 459 -12.29 -5.91 31.33
CA GLY A 459 -10.92 -6.02 30.83
C GLY A 459 -10.05 -6.83 31.79
N THR A 460 -8.88 -7.25 31.30
CA THR A 460 -7.94 -8.07 32.08
C THR A 460 -7.65 -7.34 33.38
N ASP A 461 -7.87 -7.98 34.54
CA ASP A 461 -7.53 -7.36 35.82
C ASP A 461 -6.07 -6.93 35.75
N TYR A 462 -5.79 -5.63 35.84
CA TYR A 462 -4.45 -5.09 35.64
C TYR A 462 -3.44 -5.69 36.63
N LYS A 463 -3.89 -6.26 37.75
CA LYS A 463 -3.06 -6.95 38.74
C LYS A 463 -2.50 -8.27 38.24
N VAL A 464 -3.07 -8.91 37.21
CA VAL A 464 -2.50 -10.16 36.67
C VAL A 464 -1.08 -9.92 36.13
N TRP A 465 -0.78 -8.69 35.71
CA TRP A 465 0.54 -8.30 35.23
C TRP A 465 1.58 -8.19 36.35
N ASP A 466 1.18 -8.13 37.64
CA ASP A 466 2.10 -8.17 38.78
C ASP A 466 2.86 -9.51 38.86
N ALA A 467 2.34 -10.57 38.22
CA ALA A 467 3.01 -11.86 38.09
C ALA A 467 4.25 -11.82 37.16
N LEU A 468 4.49 -10.71 36.46
CA LEU A 468 5.65 -10.49 35.57
C LEU A 468 6.62 -9.47 36.20
N PRO A 469 7.45 -9.87 37.18
CA PRO A 469 8.31 -8.93 37.91
C PRO A 469 9.46 -8.38 37.05
N ASP A 470 9.94 -7.19 37.41
CA ASP A 470 11.16 -6.60 36.83
C ASP A 470 12.39 -7.46 37.15
N ARG A 471 12.82 -8.23 36.15
CA ARG A 471 14.02 -9.09 36.25
C ARG A 471 15.31 -8.30 36.04
N PHE A 472 15.28 -7.15 35.36
CA PHE A 472 16.47 -6.37 35.04
C PHE A 472 17.05 -5.71 36.30
N SER A 473 16.21 -5.07 37.11
CA SER A 473 16.66 -4.41 38.34
C SER A 473 17.21 -5.40 39.38
N SER A 474 16.69 -6.64 39.38
CA SER A 474 17.16 -7.71 40.27
C SER A 474 18.42 -8.44 39.78
N ASN A 475 18.82 -8.26 38.51
CA ASN A 475 19.96 -8.98 37.93
C ASN A 475 21.29 -8.38 38.39
N LYS A 476 22.01 -9.10 39.26
CA LYS A 476 23.29 -8.66 39.85
C LYS A 476 24.32 -8.26 38.80
N ARG A 477 24.46 -9.03 37.72
CA ARG A 477 25.42 -8.73 36.63
C ARG A 477 25.04 -7.44 35.89
N ALA A 478 23.74 -7.22 35.66
CA ALA A 478 23.27 -5.97 35.05
C ALA A 478 23.58 -4.77 35.96
N GLN A 479 23.35 -4.90 37.27
CA GLN A 479 23.66 -3.85 38.25
C GLN A 479 25.17 -3.56 38.33
N GLU A 480 26.02 -4.60 38.30
CA GLU A 480 27.48 -4.45 38.22
C GLU A 480 27.94 -3.74 36.95
N LEU A 481 27.37 -4.12 35.79
CA LEU A 481 27.68 -3.47 34.51
C LEU A 481 27.22 -2.01 34.48
N LEU A 482 26.03 -1.70 35.02
CA LEU A 482 25.56 -0.33 35.15
C LEU A 482 26.44 0.50 36.09
N ALA A 483 26.93 -0.09 37.17
CA ALA A 483 27.89 0.55 38.06
C ALA A 483 29.21 0.85 37.33
N ARG A 484 29.76 -0.11 36.57
CA ARG A 484 30.96 0.10 35.75
C ARG A 484 30.75 1.16 34.67
N ILE A 485 29.64 1.11 33.93
CA ILE A 485 29.32 2.14 32.91
C ILE A 485 29.23 3.52 33.57
N LYS A 486 28.70 3.61 34.79
CA LYS A 486 28.65 4.87 35.54
C LYS A 486 30.04 5.32 35.94
N GLU A 487 30.91 4.44 36.41
CA GLU A 487 32.32 4.70 36.69
C GLU A 487 33.07 5.14 35.43
N ASP A 488 32.91 4.45 34.31
CA ASP A 488 33.51 4.79 33.02
C ASP A 488 33.04 6.15 32.51
N LYS A 489 31.74 6.46 32.65
CA LYS A 489 31.21 7.80 32.32
C LYS A 489 31.77 8.89 33.24
N ILE A 490 32.02 8.58 34.51
CA ILE A 490 32.67 9.51 35.46
C ILE A 490 34.14 9.69 35.08
N ALA A 491 34.87 8.61 34.81
CA ALA A 491 36.27 8.64 34.39
C ALA A 491 36.44 9.39 33.06
N GLU A 492 35.54 9.18 32.10
CA GLU A 492 35.53 9.90 30.83
C GLU A 492 35.22 11.39 31.02
N LYS A 493 34.28 11.74 31.90
CA LYS A 493 34.05 13.14 32.29
C LYS A 493 35.28 13.77 32.94
N GLN A 494 36.00 13.03 33.79
CA GLN A 494 37.25 13.49 34.40
C GLN A 494 38.38 13.66 33.38
N ARG A 495 38.49 12.74 32.42
CA ARG A 495 39.44 12.81 31.29
C ARG A 495 39.16 14.01 30.38
N LEU A 496 37.89 14.32 30.16
CA LEU A 496 37.46 15.44 29.32
C LEU A 496 37.40 16.78 30.05
N ALA A 497 37.41 16.81 31.39
CA ALA A 497 37.32 18.04 32.19
C ALA A 497 38.38 19.12 31.82
N PRO A 498 39.65 18.79 31.52
CA PRO A 498 40.63 19.78 31.05
C PRO A 498 40.27 20.40 29.70
N TYR A 499 39.54 19.69 28.82
CA TYR A 499 39.12 20.22 27.51
C TYR A 499 37.90 21.14 27.60
N TYR A 500 37.09 21.00 28.64
CA TYR A 500 35.90 21.84 28.85
C TYR A 500 36.15 23.05 29.76
N PHE A 501 37.14 23.00 30.66
CA PHE A 501 37.45 24.08 31.60
C PHE A 501 38.87 24.64 31.47
N GLY A 502 39.78 23.95 30.78
CA GLY A 502 41.10 24.45 30.41
C GLY A 502 41.06 24.99 29.00
N GLY A 503 40.84 26.30 28.86
CA GLY A 503 41.13 26.99 27.60
C GLY A 503 42.59 26.72 27.21
N PHE A 504 42.79 26.19 26.00
CA PHE A 504 44.12 26.10 25.39
C PHE A 504 44.68 27.53 25.23
N SER A 505 45.47 27.97 26.21
CA SER A 505 46.42 29.06 26.07
C SER A 505 47.69 28.48 25.43
N HIS A 506 47.89 28.73 24.14
CA HIS A 506 49.20 28.59 23.52
C HIS A 506 49.91 29.94 23.53
N GLY A 507 50.81 30.10 24.51
CA GLY A 507 52.06 30.84 24.39
C GLY A 507 52.03 32.36 24.21
N ALA A 508 51.96 33.11 25.32
CA ALA A 508 52.86 34.22 25.63
C ALA A 508 52.64 34.71 27.08
N ASN A 509 53.72 34.75 27.87
CA ASN A 509 53.98 35.52 29.10
C ASN A 509 52.79 36.20 29.83
N THR A 510 52.56 35.82 31.10
CA THR A 510 52.81 36.65 32.31
C THR A 510 51.96 36.20 33.51
N SER A 511 52.65 36.18 34.66
CA SER A 511 52.22 36.32 36.07
C SER A 511 50.74 36.25 36.49
N SER A 512 50.55 35.48 37.57
CA SER A 512 49.58 35.64 38.67
C SER A 512 48.09 35.71 38.31
N THR A 513 47.35 34.67 38.67
CA THR A 513 45.98 34.79 39.23
C THR A 513 45.64 33.49 39.95
N GLU A 514 45.83 33.47 41.27
CA GLU A 514 44.95 32.71 42.14
C GLU A 514 43.55 33.31 41.99
N GLY A 515 42.55 32.48 41.70
CA GLY A 515 41.15 32.88 41.83
C GLY A 515 40.23 32.36 40.72
N VAL A 516 39.08 31.84 41.15
CA VAL A 516 37.82 31.61 40.42
C VAL A 516 37.55 30.21 39.83
N HIS A 517 38.55 29.38 39.48
CA HIS A 517 38.25 28.11 38.78
C HIS A 517 38.38 26.80 39.60
N SER A 518 38.71 26.83 40.90
CA SER A 518 38.92 25.60 41.69
C SER A 518 37.65 25.03 42.34
N GLU A 519 36.68 25.85 42.73
CA GLU A 519 35.45 25.40 43.40
C GLU A 519 34.43 24.76 42.43
N GLU A 520 34.28 25.31 41.22
CA GLU A 520 33.39 24.75 40.19
C GLU A 520 33.89 23.40 39.66
N LEU A 521 35.22 23.24 39.55
CA LEU A 521 35.85 21.98 39.17
C LEU A 521 35.63 20.88 40.23
N GLN A 522 35.65 21.21 41.53
CA GLN A 522 35.37 20.26 42.61
C GLN A 522 33.89 19.81 42.64
N GLN A 523 32.95 20.68 42.29
CA GLN A 523 31.53 20.32 42.15
C GLN A 523 31.27 19.41 40.94
N TYR A 524 31.95 19.66 39.82
CA TYR A 524 31.84 18.83 38.61
C TYR A 524 32.46 17.43 38.80
N MET A 525 33.53 17.32 39.59
CA MET A 525 34.27 16.07 39.86
C MET A 525 33.65 15.19 40.97
N SER A 526 32.91 15.76 41.93
CA SER A 526 32.42 15.02 43.13
C SER A 526 31.00 14.45 43.00
N GLY A 527 30.26 14.79 41.95
CA GLY A 527 28.92 14.24 41.66
C GLY A 527 27.83 14.55 42.69
N LYS A 528 28.07 15.45 43.66
CA LYS A 528 27.11 15.82 44.71
C LYS A 528 26.51 17.20 44.44
N SER A 529 25.29 17.23 43.91
CA SER A 529 24.41 18.42 43.99
C SER A 529 23.61 18.36 45.30
N LYS A 530 23.62 19.44 46.09
CA LYS A 530 22.84 19.56 47.34
C LYS A 530 21.35 19.73 47.01
N THR A 531 20.54 18.77 47.43
CA THR A 531 19.08 18.95 47.59
C THR A 531 18.80 19.53 48.98
N ASN A 532 18.52 20.82 49.08
CA ASN A 532 17.85 21.38 50.26
C ASN A 532 16.34 21.17 50.09
N GLY A 533 15.78 20.28 50.91
CA GLY A 533 14.34 20.07 51.01
C GLY A 533 13.69 21.04 52.00
N ILE A 534 12.47 21.48 51.69
CA ILE A 534 11.48 21.91 52.68
C ILE A 534 10.22 21.08 52.41
N ASN A 535 9.80 20.36 53.46
CA ASN A 535 8.55 19.62 53.57
C ASN A 535 7.36 20.58 53.72
N GLY A 536 6.19 20.13 53.25
CA GLY A 536 4.92 20.52 53.86
C GLY A 536 3.85 21.00 52.89
N THR A 537 2.97 20.06 52.53
CA THR A 537 1.51 20.23 52.35
C THR A 537 1.00 21.22 51.27
N ASN A 538 0.14 20.68 50.40
CA ASN A 538 -0.72 21.34 49.40
C ASN A 538 -0.03 21.98 48.18
N ALA A 539 -0.15 21.33 47.01
CA ALA A 539 -0.08 21.93 45.67
C ALA A 539 -0.40 20.81 44.66
N ASN A 540 -1.49 20.79 43.89
CA ASN A 540 -1.91 21.74 42.86
C ASN A 540 -0.84 22.75 42.38
N ARG A 541 -0.35 22.48 41.17
CA ARG A 541 0.32 23.33 40.17
C ARG A 541 1.82 23.66 40.31
N SER A 542 2.51 23.24 39.22
CA SER A 542 3.44 24.04 38.40
C SER A 542 4.93 24.10 38.78
N ALA A 543 5.76 23.30 38.11
CA ALA A 543 7.06 23.68 37.50
C ALA A 543 7.70 22.48 36.75
N THR A 544 7.55 22.36 35.43
CA THR A 544 8.58 22.64 34.39
C THR A 544 9.90 21.86 34.51
N THR A 545 9.91 20.64 33.95
CA THR A 545 11.12 19.99 33.41
C THR A 545 10.85 19.71 31.93
N ARG A 546 11.62 20.37 31.03
CA ARG A 546 11.54 20.19 29.57
C ARG A 546 12.18 18.84 29.18
N LEU A 547 11.40 17.77 29.31
CA LEU A 547 11.61 16.50 28.62
C LEU A 547 10.74 16.52 27.35
N GLN A 548 11.38 16.61 26.19
CA GLN A 548 10.70 16.66 24.89
C GLN A 548 10.05 15.31 24.59
N THR A 549 8.76 15.25 24.87
CA THR A 549 7.81 14.22 24.43
C THR A 549 7.77 14.07 22.91
N TRP A 550 8.02 12.87 22.39
CA TRP A 550 7.54 12.49 21.07
C TRP A 550 6.09 12.02 21.19
N ARG A 551 5.16 12.96 21.02
CA ARG A 551 3.73 12.70 20.78
C ARG A 551 3.53 12.38 19.29
N ARG A 552 3.18 11.14 18.95
CA ARG A 552 2.20 10.91 17.86
C ARG A 552 0.81 10.92 18.53
N GLY A 553 0.05 11.99 18.33
CA GLY A 553 -1.36 12.06 18.75
C GLY A 553 -2.17 11.01 17.97
N ILE A 554 -3.17 10.34 18.54
CA ILE A 554 -4.47 10.92 18.89
C ILE A 554 -4.82 12.05 17.92
N THR A 555 -5.57 11.73 16.85
CA THR A 555 -6.59 12.65 16.36
C THR A 555 -7.76 12.61 17.34
N SER A 556 -7.57 13.35 18.44
CA SER A 556 -8.59 14.31 18.85
C SER A 556 -8.94 15.11 17.61
N LYS A 557 -10.18 15.60 17.47
CA LYS A 557 -10.44 16.74 16.58
C LYS A 557 -9.43 17.84 16.95
N ARG A 558 -8.29 17.87 16.26
CA ARG A 558 -7.33 18.95 16.37
C ARG A 558 -7.98 20.05 15.57
N GLU A 559 -8.26 21.17 16.23
CA GLU A 559 -8.38 22.41 15.49
C GLU A 559 -7.19 22.48 14.55
N VAL A 560 -7.51 22.51 13.26
CA VAL A 560 -6.54 22.61 12.20
C VAL A 560 -5.95 24.00 12.33
N ASP A 561 -4.73 24.06 12.88
CA ASP A 561 -3.96 25.29 12.93
C ASP A 561 -3.74 25.76 11.49
N LYS A 562 -4.41 26.84 11.11
CA LYS A 562 -4.38 27.39 9.74
C LYS A 562 -2.94 27.67 9.31
N GLU A 563 -2.08 28.10 10.23
CA GLU A 563 -0.68 28.41 9.98
C GLU A 563 0.17 27.17 9.64
N MET A 564 -0.22 25.99 10.11
CA MET A 564 0.42 24.70 9.79
C MET A 564 -0.09 24.10 8.47
N VAL A 565 -1.30 24.45 8.03
CA VAL A 565 -1.85 24.04 6.72
C VAL A 565 -1.21 24.81 5.57
N GLU A 566 -0.69 26.01 5.84
CA GLU A 566 -0.06 26.88 4.83
C GLU A 566 1.44 26.60 4.61
N LYS A 567 2.09 25.76 5.44
CA LYS A 567 3.51 25.40 5.27
C LYS A 567 3.72 24.46 4.09
N LEU A 568 4.67 24.80 3.23
CA LEU A 568 5.05 23.96 2.08
C LEU A 568 5.63 22.59 2.52
N PRO A 569 5.47 21.52 1.72
CA PRO A 569 5.76 20.15 2.15
C PRO A 569 7.18 19.86 2.66
N LEU A 570 8.18 20.58 2.14
CA LEU A 570 9.61 20.45 2.51
C LEU A 570 10.12 21.67 3.28
N ALA A 571 9.22 22.51 3.81
CA ALA A 571 9.62 23.61 4.68
C ALA A 571 10.44 23.09 5.87
N GLY A 572 11.62 23.67 6.07
CA GLY A 572 12.57 23.28 7.12
C GLY A 572 13.63 22.25 6.68
N ILE A 573 13.55 21.71 5.46
CA ILE A 573 14.61 20.87 4.89
C ILE A 573 15.67 21.75 4.22
N LYS A 574 16.95 21.52 4.54
CA LYS A 574 18.10 22.21 3.92
C LYS A 574 18.80 21.31 2.90
N VAL A 575 19.00 21.82 1.69
CA VAL A 575 19.61 21.07 0.58
C VAL A 575 20.90 21.76 0.16
N LEU A 576 22.01 21.02 0.15
CA LEU A 576 23.27 21.44 -0.44
C LEU A 576 23.33 20.98 -1.90
N ASP A 577 23.14 21.92 -2.82
CA ASP A 577 23.15 21.68 -4.26
C ASP A 577 24.55 21.95 -4.83
N MET A 578 25.30 20.87 -5.09
CA MET A 578 26.61 20.93 -5.77
C MET A 578 26.51 20.57 -7.25
N THR A 579 25.31 20.64 -7.82
CA THR A 579 25.05 20.18 -9.19
C THR A 579 25.18 21.31 -10.21
N ARG A 580 25.45 20.91 -11.46
CA ARG A 580 25.54 21.80 -12.62
C ARG A 580 24.66 21.31 -13.77
N VAL A 581 24.37 22.19 -14.73
CA VAL A 581 23.62 21.85 -15.95
C VAL A 581 22.14 21.59 -15.68
N LEU A 582 21.60 20.37 -15.87
CA LEU A 582 20.14 20.20 -15.90
C LEU A 582 19.56 19.22 -14.87
N ALA A 583 19.88 17.92 -14.91
CA ALA A 583 19.20 16.93 -14.07
C ALA A 583 19.25 17.25 -12.56
N GLY A 584 20.45 17.52 -12.05
CA GLY A 584 20.67 17.91 -10.66
C GLY A 584 19.99 19.23 -10.30
N PRO A 585 20.21 20.33 -11.05
CA PRO A 585 19.56 21.60 -10.78
C PRO A 585 18.04 21.54 -10.86
N TYR A 586 17.47 20.73 -11.76
CA TYR A 586 16.03 20.51 -11.87
C TYR A 586 15.48 19.75 -10.66
N CYS A 587 16.19 18.71 -10.19
CA CYS A 587 15.85 18.00 -8.95
C CYS A 587 15.79 18.97 -7.76
N THR A 588 16.83 19.76 -7.54
CA THR A 588 16.89 20.69 -6.40
C THR A 588 15.93 21.86 -6.55
N GLN A 589 15.59 22.29 -7.78
CA GLN A 589 14.50 23.24 -8.02
C GLN A 589 13.14 22.66 -7.61
N ILE A 590 12.85 21.38 -7.90
CA ILE A 590 11.61 20.73 -7.43
C ILE A 590 11.55 20.74 -5.89
N LEU A 591 12.65 20.40 -5.22
CA LEU A 591 12.71 20.44 -3.75
C LEU A 591 12.50 21.87 -3.22
N GLY A 592 13.11 22.86 -3.90
CA GLY A 592 12.92 24.29 -3.65
C GLY A 592 11.47 24.72 -3.83
N ASP A 593 10.80 24.37 -4.92
CA ASP A 593 9.38 24.67 -5.17
C ASP A 593 8.48 24.11 -4.05
N LEU A 594 8.83 22.94 -3.52
CA LEU A 594 8.16 22.29 -2.39
C LEU A 594 8.54 22.84 -1.02
N GLY A 595 9.37 23.88 -0.94
CA GLY A 595 9.64 24.62 0.29
C GLY A 595 11.02 24.41 0.92
N ALA A 596 11.89 23.58 0.34
CA ALA A 596 13.23 23.40 0.85
C ALA A 596 14.09 24.67 0.73
N ASP A 597 15.02 24.84 1.66
CA ASP A 597 16.07 25.87 1.65
C ASP A 597 17.28 25.32 0.89
N VAL A 598 17.42 25.71 -0.37
CA VAL A 598 18.43 25.16 -1.28
C VAL A 598 19.63 26.11 -1.38
N ILE A 599 20.79 25.64 -0.94
CA ILE A 599 22.08 26.33 -1.04
C ILE A 599 22.82 25.78 -2.25
N LYS A 600 22.88 26.56 -3.34
CA LYS A 600 23.60 26.20 -4.56
C LYS A 600 25.07 26.63 -4.45
N ILE A 601 25.97 25.68 -4.64
CA ILE A 601 27.41 25.91 -4.70
C ILE A 601 27.82 26.13 -6.16
N GLU A 602 28.46 27.26 -6.42
CA GLU A 602 28.92 27.64 -7.75
C GLU A 602 30.39 28.04 -7.73
N HIS A 603 31.08 27.94 -8.88
CA HIS A 603 32.45 28.45 -8.98
C HIS A 603 32.45 29.98 -8.81
N PRO A 604 33.33 30.58 -7.98
CA PRO A 604 33.21 31.97 -7.55
C PRO A 604 33.30 33.00 -8.68
N THR A 605 33.93 32.64 -9.80
CA THR A 605 34.07 33.53 -10.97
C THR A 605 33.33 33.07 -12.23
N ARG A 606 33.08 31.76 -12.36
CA ARG A 606 32.52 31.16 -13.59
C ARG A 606 31.05 30.83 -13.43
N GLY A 607 30.63 30.55 -12.20
CA GLY A 607 29.30 30.03 -11.89
C GLY A 607 29.05 28.63 -12.43
N ASP A 608 27.76 28.29 -12.53
CA ASP A 608 27.23 27.17 -13.29
C ASP A 608 27.53 27.31 -14.79
N ASP A 609 27.86 26.21 -15.48
CA ASP A 609 28.18 26.20 -16.90
C ASP A 609 27.03 26.77 -17.77
N THR A 610 25.78 26.58 -17.34
CA THR A 610 24.58 27.06 -18.05
C THR A 610 24.48 28.58 -18.10
N ARG A 611 25.12 29.32 -17.18
CA ARG A 611 25.17 30.80 -17.23
C ARG A 611 25.83 31.32 -18.51
N SER A 612 26.65 30.49 -19.16
CA SER A 612 27.33 30.82 -20.42
C SER A 612 26.63 30.23 -21.66
N TRP A 613 25.51 29.53 -21.50
CA TRP A 613 24.78 28.87 -22.60
C TRP A 613 23.71 29.79 -23.22
N GLY A 614 24.11 31.02 -23.54
CA GLY A 614 23.33 31.97 -24.34
C GLY A 614 23.88 32.11 -25.76
N PRO A 615 23.14 32.76 -26.68
CA PRO A 615 21.77 33.25 -26.55
C PRO A 615 20.71 32.12 -26.58
N PRO A 616 19.47 32.38 -26.10
CA PRO A 616 18.99 33.65 -25.59
C PRO A 616 19.39 33.91 -24.13
N ASP A 617 19.86 35.12 -23.85
CA ASP A 617 20.05 35.67 -22.51
C ASP A 617 18.93 36.66 -22.17
N ALA A 618 18.57 36.77 -20.89
CA ALA A 618 17.64 37.80 -20.44
C ALA A 618 18.30 39.19 -20.51
N PRO A 619 17.57 40.22 -20.99
CA PRO A 619 18.11 41.57 -21.07
C PRO A 619 18.29 42.17 -19.67
N TYR A 620 19.44 42.79 -19.42
CA TYR A 620 19.70 43.48 -18.15
C TYR A 620 18.94 44.80 -18.09
N ILE A 621 18.51 45.20 -16.89
CA ILE A 621 17.90 46.52 -16.69
C ILE A 621 18.94 47.63 -16.88
N ASP A 622 18.47 48.77 -17.38
CA ASP A 622 19.33 49.93 -17.65
C ASP A 622 20.11 50.35 -16.39
N GLY A 623 21.44 50.44 -16.52
CA GLY A 623 22.33 50.84 -15.44
C GLY A 623 22.87 49.71 -14.55
N VAL A 624 22.48 48.45 -14.77
CA VAL A 624 23.10 47.29 -14.09
C VAL A 624 24.16 46.66 -14.99
N GLU A 625 25.43 46.75 -14.58
CA GLU A 625 26.55 46.13 -15.31
C GLU A 625 26.62 44.62 -15.07
N ARG A 626 26.84 43.87 -16.15
CA ARG A 626 27.09 42.42 -16.10
C ARG A 626 28.51 42.15 -15.61
N GLN A 627 28.64 41.72 -14.36
CA GLN A 627 29.94 41.42 -13.73
C GLN A 627 30.45 39.99 -13.99
N PHE A 628 29.55 39.04 -14.28
CA PHE A 628 29.86 37.62 -14.48
C PHE A 628 29.13 37.05 -15.72
N PRO A 629 29.47 35.85 -16.20
CA PRO A 629 28.59 35.11 -17.11
C PRO A 629 27.21 34.97 -16.44
N GLY A 630 26.11 35.28 -17.14
CA GLY A 630 24.87 35.59 -16.45
C GLY A 630 23.63 35.46 -17.32
N GLU A 631 22.57 35.06 -16.60
CA GLU A 631 21.13 35.05 -16.93
C GLU A 631 20.72 34.55 -18.32
N SER A 632 21.42 33.51 -18.79
CA SER A 632 20.93 32.70 -19.90
C SER A 632 19.54 32.13 -19.59
N ALA A 633 18.69 32.00 -20.60
CA ALA A 633 17.37 31.39 -20.43
C ALA A 633 17.46 29.98 -19.82
N TYR A 634 18.53 29.25 -20.14
CA TYR A 634 18.78 27.91 -19.59
C TYR A 634 19.02 27.96 -18.08
N TYR A 635 19.91 28.84 -17.61
CA TYR A 635 20.20 28.99 -16.19
C TYR A 635 18.94 29.40 -15.39
N LEU A 636 18.19 30.37 -15.93
CA LEU A 636 16.97 30.89 -15.31
C LEU A 636 15.87 29.81 -15.16
N SER A 637 15.86 28.79 -16.02
CA SER A 637 14.80 27.77 -16.03
C SER A 637 14.85 26.77 -14.87
N VAL A 638 16.02 26.58 -14.24
CA VAL A 638 16.26 25.50 -13.26
C VAL A 638 16.91 25.94 -11.94
N ASN A 639 16.94 27.24 -11.64
CA ASN A 639 17.60 27.76 -10.45
C ASN A 639 16.77 28.70 -9.57
N ARG A 640 15.45 28.82 -9.81
CA ARG A 640 14.57 29.57 -8.90
C ARG A 640 14.48 28.88 -7.53
N ASN A 641 14.05 29.62 -6.49
CA ASN A 641 13.94 29.09 -5.12
C ASN A 641 15.28 28.63 -4.50
N LYS A 642 16.42 29.11 -5.01
CA LYS A 642 17.76 28.77 -4.50
C LYS A 642 18.53 30.00 -4.01
N ARG A 643 19.48 29.78 -3.10
CA ARG A 643 20.46 30.74 -2.63
C ARG A 643 21.85 30.35 -3.13
N SER A 644 22.47 31.20 -3.96
CA SER A 644 23.79 30.92 -4.54
C SER A 644 24.94 31.34 -3.60
N VAL A 645 25.91 30.45 -3.44
CA VAL A 645 27.22 30.69 -2.82
C VAL A 645 28.32 30.45 -3.85
N GLY A 646 29.12 31.48 -4.13
CA GLY A 646 30.30 31.33 -4.98
C GLY A 646 31.46 30.83 -4.14
N LEU A 647 31.88 29.57 -4.31
CA LEU A 647 32.88 28.91 -3.46
C LEU A 647 33.84 28.05 -4.29
N ALA A 648 35.14 28.27 -4.11
CA ALA A 648 36.20 27.45 -4.68
C ALA A 648 36.59 26.35 -3.69
N PHE A 649 36.23 25.09 -4.00
CA PHE A 649 36.61 23.92 -3.20
C PHE A 649 37.87 23.20 -3.71
N ASN A 650 38.68 23.86 -4.54
CA ASN A 650 40.00 23.37 -4.94
C ASN A 650 41.11 23.73 -3.93
N ASN A 651 40.78 24.42 -2.84
CA ASN A 651 41.66 24.69 -1.70
C ASN A 651 41.08 24.10 -0.39
N PRO A 652 41.92 23.84 0.63
CA PRO A 652 41.47 23.21 1.88
C PRO A 652 40.38 23.99 2.64
N THR A 653 40.42 25.33 2.57
CA THR A 653 39.43 26.19 3.25
C THR A 653 38.04 26.03 2.65
N GLY A 654 37.93 25.97 1.32
CA GLY A 654 36.65 25.73 0.65
C GLY A 654 36.09 24.33 0.92
N ILE A 655 36.95 23.31 1.03
CA ILE A 655 36.54 21.95 1.43
C ILE A 655 36.00 21.96 2.88
N SER A 656 36.69 22.66 3.79
CA SER A 656 36.23 22.81 5.17
C SER A 656 34.86 23.47 5.26
N ILE A 657 34.61 24.51 4.46
CA ILE A 657 33.30 25.17 4.37
C ILE A 657 32.23 24.16 3.89
N LEU A 658 32.52 23.35 2.87
CA LEU A 658 31.58 22.32 2.40
C LEU A 658 31.31 21.23 3.43
N HIS A 659 32.30 20.80 4.20
CA HIS A 659 32.10 19.86 5.31
C HIS A 659 31.17 20.44 6.37
N GLN A 660 31.39 21.70 6.76
CA GLN A 660 30.51 22.37 7.71
C GLN A 660 29.09 22.54 7.16
N LEU A 661 28.92 22.90 5.88
CA LEU A 661 27.61 22.97 5.24
C LEU A 661 26.92 21.60 5.19
N ALA A 662 27.64 20.54 4.83
CA ALA A 662 27.10 19.18 4.79
C ALA A 662 26.64 18.66 6.18
N GLN A 663 27.26 19.13 7.26
CA GLN A 663 26.81 18.86 8.63
C GLN A 663 25.54 19.63 9.01
N LYS A 664 25.23 20.74 8.34
CA LYS A 664 24.04 21.57 8.58
C LYS A 664 22.90 21.30 7.60
N CYS A 665 23.15 20.53 6.54
CA CYS A 665 22.17 20.19 5.52
C CYS A 665 21.59 18.79 5.73
N ASP A 666 20.36 18.62 5.28
CA ASP A 666 19.63 17.36 5.31
C ASP A 666 19.94 16.49 4.09
N VAL A 667 20.13 17.14 2.95
CA VAL A 667 20.32 16.53 1.64
C VAL A 667 21.52 17.17 0.97
N LEU A 668 22.35 16.37 0.31
CA LEU A 668 23.38 16.83 -0.62
C LEU A 668 23.11 16.20 -1.98
N VAL A 669 23.09 17.00 -3.03
CA VAL A 669 22.96 16.53 -4.42
C VAL A 669 24.21 16.92 -5.20
N GLU A 670 24.79 15.97 -5.92
CA GLU A 670 25.98 16.17 -6.74
C GLU A 670 25.88 15.42 -8.08
N ASN A 671 26.62 15.87 -9.09
CA ASN A 671 26.64 15.25 -10.42
C ASN A 671 28.02 15.14 -11.05
N TYR A 672 29.04 14.84 -10.24
CA TYR A 672 30.40 14.62 -10.70
C TYR A 672 30.59 13.16 -11.16
N LEU A 673 31.63 12.91 -11.97
CA LEU A 673 31.99 11.55 -12.34
C LEU A 673 32.28 10.70 -11.09
N PRO A 674 31.88 9.42 -11.06
CA PRO A 674 32.11 8.52 -9.92
C PRO A 674 33.53 8.60 -9.37
N GLY A 675 33.65 8.77 -8.05
CA GLY A 675 34.95 8.88 -7.36
C GLY A 675 35.64 10.25 -7.45
N SER A 676 35.15 11.19 -8.26
CA SER A 676 35.80 12.51 -8.43
C SER A 676 35.86 13.34 -7.15
N LEU A 677 34.86 13.19 -6.27
CA LEU A 677 34.77 13.91 -5.01
C LEU A 677 35.56 13.26 -3.86
N ALA A 678 35.99 12.01 -4.02
CA ALA A 678 36.73 11.29 -2.97
C ALA A 678 38.08 11.94 -2.65
N LYS A 679 38.79 12.47 -3.67
CA LYS A 679 40.05 13.20 -3.48
C LYS A 679 39.89 14.50 -2.68
N TYR A 680 38.67 15.03 -2.60
CA TYR A 680 38.33 16.20 -1.80
C TYR A 680 37.63 15.84 -0.49
N GLN A 681 37.51 14.54 -0.15
CA GLN A 681 36.78 14.08 1.02
C GLN A 681 35.30 14.51 1.02
N LEU A 682 34.69 14.61 -0.16
CA LEU A 682 33.30 15.03 -0.38
C LEU A 682 32.42 13.88 -0.90
N ASP A 683 32.93 12.65 -0.94
CA ASP A 683 32.17 11.45 -1.28
C ASP A 683 31.24 11.01 -0.14
N TYR A 684 30.26 10.17 -0.47
CA TYR A 684 29.29 9.67 0.50
C TYR A 684 29.93 8.97 1.71
N ALA A 685 30.92 8.08 1.51
CA ALA A 685 31.52 7.32 2.59
C ALA A 685 32.25 8.22 3.60
N THR A 686 32.77 9.35 3.13
CA THR A 686 33.36 10.37 3.99
C THR A 686 32.28 11.20 4.71
N LEU A 687 31.32 11.76 3.97
CA LEU A 687 30.33 12.67 4.56
C LEU A 687 29.31 11.98 5.46
N ALA A 688 28.97 10.71 5.20
CA ALA A 688 28.08 9.93 6.06
C ALA A 688 28.66 9.71 7.46
N LYS A 689 30.00 9.73 7.62
CA LYS A 689 30.64 9.69 8.94
C LYS A 689 30.49 11.02 9.69
N LEU A 690 30.51 12.13 8.96
CA LEU A 690 30.34 13.47 9.51
C LEU A 690 28.86 13.78 9.83
N ASN A 691 27.94 13.28 9.01
CA ASN A 691 26.50 13.42 9.16
C ASN A 691 25.79 12.10 8.78
N PRO A 692 25.57 11.18 9.74
CA PRO A 692 24.88 9.91 9.49
C PRO A 692 23.43 10.04 9.02
N SER A 693 22.82 11.21 9.22
CA SER A 693 21.45 11.51 8.77
C SER A 693 21.39 12.06 7.34
N LEU A 694 22.54 12.30 6.70
CA LEU A 694 22.64 12.92 5.38
C LEU A 694 22.07 12.01 4.28
N ILE A 695 21.12 12.54 3.52
CA ILE A 695 20.71 11.92 2.25
C ILE A 695 21.64 12.47 1.17
N TYR A 696 22.47 11.61 0.60
CA TYR A 696 23.42 11.97 -0.44
C TYR A 696 22.90 11.44 -1.76
N ALA A 697 22.73 12.29 -2.77
CA ALA A 697 22.24 11.90 -4.08
C ALA A 697 23.28 12.20 -5.15
N SER A 698 23.71 11.14 -5.84
CA SER A 698 24.61 11.20 -6.98
C SER A 698 23.81 11.09 -8.27
N VAL A 699 23.90 12.10 -9.14
CA VAL A 699 23.25 12.12 -10.45
C VAL A 699 24.31 11.98 -11.54
N THR A 700 24.42 10.82 -12.18
CA THR A 700 25.51 10.54 -13.14
C THR A 700 25.00 10.09 -14.51
N GLY A 701 25.87 10.08 -15.52
CA GLY A 701 25.50 9.62 -16.86
C GLY A 701 25.15 8.12 -16.90
N TYR A 702 25.97 7.30 -16.23
CA TYR A 702 25.97 5.83 -16.38
C TYR A 702 26.01 5.06 -15.05
N GLY A 703 25.79 5.74 -13.92
CA GLY A 703 25.75 5.13 -12.58
C GLY A 703 27.11 5.09 -11.89
N GLN A 704 27.11 4.79 -10.59
CA GLN A 704 28.33 4.63 -9.78
C GLN A 704 29.01 3.27 -10.04
N THR A 705 28.34 2.37 -10.74
CA THR A 705 28.80 1.01 -11.06
C THR A 705 28.59 0.68 -12.55
N GLY A 706 29.00 -0.52 -12.98
CA GLY A 706 28.87 -0.95 -14.37
C GLY A 706 30.06 -0.57 -15.27
N PRO A 707 30.09 -1.08 -16.52
CA PRO A 707 31.24 -0.92 -17.41
C PRO A 707 31.45 0.51 -17.93
N TYR A 708 30.42 1.35 -17.85
CA TYR A 708 30.43 2.72 -18.36
C TYR A 708 30.50 3.78 -17.26
N ARG A 709 30.69 3.38 -15.99
CA ARG A 709 30.75 4.28 -14.83
C ARG A 709 31.67 5.50 -15.01
N ASP A 710 32.80 5.33 -15.70
CA ASP A 710 33.80 6.39 -15.84
C ASP A 710 33.59 7.27 -17.09
N ARG A 711 32.51 7.03 -17.85
CA ARG A 711 32.16 7.86 -19.02
C ARG A 711 31.44 9.12 -18.57
N ALA A 712 31.83 10.26 -19.15
CA ALA A 712 31.02 11.46 -19.09
C ALA A 712 29.73 11.25 -19.90
N GLY A 713 28.60 11.67 -19.34
CA GLY A 713 27.30 11.59 -19.99
C GLY A 713 26.60 12.94 -19.97
N TYR A 714 26.16 13.39 -21.14
CA TYR A 714 25.06 14.33 -21.25
C TYR A 714 23.86 13.60 -21.84
N ASP A 715 22.67 14.16 -21.60
CA ASP A 715 21.40 13.67 -22.12
C ASP A 715 21.46 13.13 -23.54
N VAL A 716 21.97 13.92 -24.50
CA VAL A 716 22.00 13.52 -25.93
C VAL A 716 22.85 12.26 -26.21
N MET A 717 23.93 12.03 -25.45
CA MET A 717 24.74 10.80 -25.59
C MET A 717 23.99 9.61 -25.02
N VAL A 718 23.33 9.78 -23.88
CA VAL A 718 22.51 8.72 -23.26
C VAL A 718 21.28 8.42 -24.12
N GLU A 719 20.63 9.43 -24.68
CA GLU A 719 19.49 9.29 -25.60
C GLU A 719 19.88 8.49 -26.85
N ALA A 720 21.08 8.72 -27.37
CA ALA A 720 21.63 7.98 -28.51
C ALA A 720 21.90 6.51 -28.17
N GLU A 721 22.50 6.24 -27.01
CA GLU A 721 22.90 4.89 -26.62
C GLU A 721 21.74 4.06 -26.07
N MET A 722 20.80 4.68 -25.35
CA MET A 722 19.72 4.01 -24.60
C MET A 722 18.36 4.08 -25.33
N GLY A 723 18.39 4.08 -26.66
CA GLY A 723 17.26 3.74 -27.53
C GLY A 723 16.23 4.83 -27.82
N LEU A 724 16.18 5.93 -27.07
CA LEU A 724 15.16 6.97 -27.29
C LEU A 724 15.36 7.74 -28.60
N MET A 725 16.60 8.04 -28.97
CA MET A 725 16.91 8.69 -30.25
C MET A 725 16.57 7.78 -31.43
N HIS A 726 16.72 6.46 -31.27
CA HIS A 726 16.42 5.48 -32.31
C HIS A 726 14.96 5.55 -32.75
N ILE A 727 14.05 5.69 -31.79
CA ILE A 727 12.59 5.66 -31.99
C ILE A 727 11.97 7.04 -32.26
N THR A 728 12.76 8.11 -32.14
CA THR A 728 12.30 9.49 -32.28
C THR A 728 12.63 10.05 -33.67
N GLY A 729 11.64 10.64 -34.35
CA GLY A 729 11.77 11.26 -35.68
C GLY A 729 10.79 10.70 -36.71
N GLU A 730 10.89 11.17 -37.95
CA GLU A 730 10.08 10.68 -39.07
C GLU A 730 10.43 9.24 -39.46
N ARG A 731 9.46 8.50 -39.99
CA ARG A 731 9.55 7.06 -40.28
C ARG A 731 10.82 6.67 -41.04
N ASP A 732 11.08 7.36 -42.15
CA ASP A 732 12.21 7.09 -43.05
C ASP A 732 13.32 8.16 -42.94
N GLY A 733 13.19 9.08 -41.96
CA GLY A 733 14.21 10.09 -41.69
C GLY A 733 15.37 9.55 -40.86
N PRO A 734 16.49 10.29 -40.72
CA PRO A 734 17.53 9.94 -39.76
C PRO A 734 16.99 9.97 -38.31
N PRO A 735 17.61 9.24 -37.36
CA PRO A 735 17.33 9.41 -35.93
C PRO A 735 17.48 10.87 -35.52
N VAL A 736 16.56 11.36 -34.69
CA VAL A 736 16.65 12.71 -34.11
C VAL A 736 16.47 12.65 -32.61
N LYS A 737 17.07 13.61 -31.92
CA LYS A 737 16.87 13.76 -30.47
C LYS A 737 15.50 14.36 -30.15
N VAL A 738 15.00 14.14 -28.94
CA VAL A 738 13.85 14.87 -28.40
C VAL A 738 14.19 16.37 -28.30
N GLY A 739 13.18 17.23 -28.48
CA GLY A 739 13.36 18.69 -28.56
C GLY A 739 13.96 19.32 -27.30
N VAL A 740 13.78 18.69 -26.14
CA VAL A 740 14.35 19.06 -24.85
C VAL A 740 15.19 17.91 -24.31
N ALA A 741 16.15 18.21 -23.42
CA ALA A 741 16.93 17.21 -22.70
C ALA A 741 16.03 16.44 -21.71
N VAL A 742 15.25 15.50 -22.24
CA VAL A 742 14.15 14.83 -21.54
C VAL A 742 14.66 13.81 -20.53
N THR A 743 15.79 13.16 -20.80
CA THR A 743 16.46 12.24 -19.87
C THR A 743 16.94 12.99 -18.65
N ASP A 744 17.52 14.18 -18.84
CA ASP A 744 17.92 15.04 -17.73
C ASP A 744 16.72 15.43 -16.85
N ILE A 745 15.63 15.89 -17.47
CA ILE A 745 14.39 16.25 -16.74
C ILE A 745 13.84 15.06 -15.97
N MET A 746 13.70 13.90 -16.63
CA MET A 746 13.21 12.67 -16.00
C MET A 746 14.12 12.23 -14.86
N THR A 747 15.44 12.29 -15.04
CA THR A 747 16.40 11.91 -14.00
C THR A 747 16.31 12.85 -12.80
N GLY A 748 16.14 14.16 -13.04
CA GLY A 748 15.86 15.11 -11.99
C GLY A 748 14.58 14.79 -11.21
N MET A 749 13.52 14.36 -11.90
CA MET A 749 12.26 13.93 -11.26
C MET A 749 12.45 12.64 -10.42
N TYR A 750 13.09 11.60 -10.99
CA TYR A 750 13.36 10.35 -10.27
C TYR A 750 14.25 10.59 -9.03
N THR A 751 15.24 11.47 -9.15
CA THR A 751 16.12 11.84 -8.03
C THR A 751 15.33 12.55 -6.93
N ALA A 752 14.46 13.50 -7.29
CA ALA A 752 13.61 14.20 -6.33
C ALA A 752 12.65 13.23 -5.61
N ILE A 753 12.07 12.25 -6.33
CA ILE A 753 11.25 11.18 -5.74
C ILE A 753 12.09 10.34 -4.76
N GLY A 754 13.29 9.92 -5.17
CA GLY A 754 14.21 9.16 -4.32
C GLY A 754 14.57 9.92 -3.03
N ILE A 755 14.87 11.21 -3.13
CA ILE A 755 15.17 12.06 -1.98
C ILE A 755 13.95 12.17 -1.05
N GLN A 756 12.75 12.37 -1.59
CA GLN A 756 11.53 12.43 -0.78
C GLN A 756 11.24 11.10 -0.06
N ALA A 757 11.44 9.97 -0.75
CA ALA A 757 11.32 8.65 -0.14
C ALA A 757 12.37 8.43 0.97
N ALA A 758 13.61 8.85 0.75
CA ALA A 758 14.67 8.80 1.74
C ALA A 758 14.39 9.71 2.94
N LEU A 759 13.87 10.91 2.73
CA LEU A 759 13.44 11.84 3.79
C LEU A 759 12.31 11.22 4.62
N TYR A 760 11.37 10.51 3.98
CA TYR A 760 10.30 9.80 4.66
C TYR A 760 10.85 8.64 5.50
N SER A 761 11.71 7.79 4.92
CA SER A 761 12.36 6.68 5.64
C SER A 761 13.20 7.17 6.83
N ARG A 762 13.97 8.25 6.66
CA ARG A 762 14.77 8.87 7.71
C ARG A 762 13.95 9.33 8.92
N LYS A 763 12.66 9.67 8.77
CA LYS A 763 11.81 10.02 9.91
C LYS A 763 11.63 8.86 10.89
N GLU A 764 11.67 7.63 10.39
CA GLU A 764 11.53 6.42 11.21
C GLU A 764 12.90 5.91 11.68
N THR A 765 13.91 5.93 10.80
CA THR A 765 15.21 5.33 11.08
C THR A 765 16.21 6.28 11.76
N GLY A 766 16.03 7.60 11.58
CA GLY A 766 17.03 8.62 11.91
C GLY A 766 18.26 8.63 10.99
N LEU A 767 18.35 7.70 10.03
CA LEU A 767 19.52 7.51 9.17
C LEU A 767 19.27 8.05 7.76
N GLY A 768 20.30 8.67 7.20
CA GLY A 768 20.37 9.03 5.79
C GLY A 768 20.82 7.84 4.94
N GLN A 769 20.89 8.04 3.63
CA GLN A 769 21.31 7.00 2.68
C GLN A 769 21.90 7.62 1.41
N TRP A 770 22.60 6.80 0.63
CA TRP A 770 23.10 7.16 -0.69
C TRP A 770 22.10 6.77 -1.77
N ILE A 771 21.74 7.73 -2.61
CA ILE A 771 20.91 7.55 -3.80
C ILE A 771 21.84 7.65 -5.01
N ASP A 772 21.95 6.56 -5.77
CA ASP A 772 22.58 6.54 -7.09
C ASP A 772 21.50 6.63 -8.17
N ALA A 773 21.42 7.76 -8.86
CA ALA A 773 20.51 7.98 -9.97
C ALA A 773 21.30 8.22 -11.25
N SER A 774 21.09 7.40 -12.27
CA SER A 774 21.79 7.51 -13.54
C SER A 774 20.85 7.87 -14.70
N LEU A 775 21.34 8.70 -15.62
CA LEU A 775 20.62 9.03 -16.85
C LEU A 775 20.33 7.77 -17.67
N SER A 776 21.29 6.84 -17.75
CA SER A 776 21.13 5.59 -18.50
C SER A 776 19.98 4.74 -17.98
N ASP A 777 19.89 4.53 -16.67
CA ASP A 777 18.85 3.67 -16.08
C ASP A 777 17.48 4.32 -16.21
N VAL A 778 17.41 5.64 -16.01
CA VAL A 778 16.18 6.41 -16.17
C VAL A 778 15.72 6.42 -17.63
N GLN A 779 16.63 6.52 -18.59
CA GLN A 779 16.29 6.46 -20.01
C GLN A 779 15.76 5.07 -20.39
N VAL A 780 16.40 3.99 -19.94
CA VAL A 780 15.95 2.62 -20.17
C VAL A 780 14.55 2.41 -19.56
N ALA A 781 14.32 2.86 -18.33
CA ALA A 781 13.00 2.82 -17.70
C ALA A 781 11.96 3.65 -18.49
N GLY A 782 12.37 4.80 -19.03
CA GLY A 782 11.54 5.70 -19.83
C GLY A 782 11.03 5.13 -21.16
N LEU A 783 11.66 4.08 -21.70
CA LEU A 783 11.17 3.38 -22.90
C LEU A 783 9.87 2.60 -22.64
N ALA A 784 9.52 2.34 -21.38
CA ALA A 784 8.25 1.78 -20.93
C ALA A 784 7.74 0.60 -21.78
N ASN A 785 6.66 0.80 -22.54
CA ASN A 785 6.04 -0.26 -23.35
C ASN A 785 6.87 -0.68 -24.56
N ILE A 786 7.77 0.17 -25.07
CA ILE A 786 8.66 -0.17 -26.20
C ILE A 786 9.74 -1.13 -25.72
N ALA A 787 10.38 -0.84 -24.59
CA ALA A 787 11.29 -1.79 -23.95
C ALA A 787 10.59 -3.11 -23.62
N SER A 788 9.37 -3.04 -23.06
CA SER A 788 8.57 -4.24 -22.77
C SER A 788 8.25 -5.05 -24.03
N SER A 789 7.96 -4.41 -25.16
CA SER A 789 7.72 -5.09 -26.44
C SER A 789 8.96 -5.87 -26.89
N ALA A 790 10.15 -5.29 -26.79
CA ALA A 790 11.40 -5.99 -27.12
C ALA A 790 11.66 -7.16 -26.16
N LEU A 791 11.49 -6.96 -24.85
CA LEU A 791 11.69 -7.99 -23.82
C LEU A 791 10.72 -9.18 -23.97
N VAL A 792 9.45 -8.92 -24.28
CA VAL A 792 8.41 -9.97 -24.41
C VAL A 792 8.55 -10.73 -25.73
N THR A 793 8.87 -10.04 -26.83
CA THR A 793 8.89 -10.67 -28.15
C THR A 793 10.25 -11.21 -28.57
N GLY A 794 11.33 -10.73 -27.95
CA GLY A 794 12.71 -10.97 -28.39
C GLY A 794 13.05 -10.33 -29.74
N LYS A 795 12.17 -9.49 -30.29
CA LYS A 795 12.34 -8.83 -31.60
C LYS A 795 12.67 -7.35 -31.42
N GLY A 796 13.49 -6.82 -32.34
CA GLY A 796 13.73 -5.39 -32.43
C GLY A 796 12.45 -4.62 -32.78
N ASP A 797 12.42 -3.33 -32.44
CA ASP A 797 11.32 -2.45 -32.81
C ASP A 797 11.31 -2.16 -34.32
N SER A 798 10.21 -1.58 -34.81
CA SER A 798 10.03 -1.26 -36.23
C SER A 798 10.60 0.11 -36.63
N GLY A 799 11.37 0.75 -35.74
CA GLY A 799 11.91 2.10 -35.90
C GLY A 799 10.91 3.21 -35.56
N ARG A 800 11.20 4.38 -36.11
CA ARG A 800 10.51 5.66 -35.89
C ARG A 800 9.09 5.66 -36.43
N TRP A 801 8.21 6.46 -35.81
CA TRP A 801 6.82 6.60 -36.24
C TRP A 801 6.37 8.06 -36.46
N GLY A 802 7.27 9.03 -36.34
CA GLY A 802 6.91 10.45 -36.37
C GLY A 802 5.93 10.77 -35.25
N THR A 803 4.83 11.42 -35.59
CA THR A 803 3.72 11.69 -34.65
C THR A 803 2.74 10.53 -34.54
N ALA A 804 2.91 9.46 -35.31
CA ALA A 804 1.95 8.36 -35.36
C ALA A 804 2.16 7.34 -34.25
N HIS A 805 1.05 6.80 -33.74
CA HIS A 805 1.11 5.66 -32.84
C HIS A 805 1.41 4.37 -33.61
N ALA A 806 2.30 3.53 -33.07
CA ALA A 806 2.76 2.30 -33.75
C ALA A 806 1.64 1.27 -33.98
N THR A 807 0.67 1.20 -33.05
CA THR A 807 -0.34 0.13 -33.02
C THR A 807 -1.79 0.61 -33.03
N VAL A 808 -2.03 1.93 -33.12
CA VAL A 808 -3.38 2.51 -33.04
C VAL A 808 -3.57 3.50 -34.20
N VAL A 809 -4.66 3.36 -34.96
CA VAL A 809 -4.93 4.14 -36.18
C VAL A 809 -6.41 4.49 -36.27
N PRO A 810 -6.79 5.74 -36.60
CA PRO A 810 -5.93 6.93 -36.74
C PRO A 810 -5.50 7.47 -35.38
N TYR A 811 -4.20 7.72 -35.19
CA TYR A 811 -3.68 8.40 -34.01
C TYR A 811 -2.33 9.05 -34.36
N ARG A 812 -2.37 10.29 -34.85
CA ARG A 812 -1.20 11.08 -35.27
C ARG A 812 -1.53 12.57 -35.41
N ALA A 813 -0.53 13.39 -35.73
CA ALA A 813 -0.75 14.70 -36.31
C ALA A 813 -1.00 14.60 -37.83
N TYR A 814 -1.99 15.35 -38.29
CA TYR A 814 -2.41 15.50 -39.69
C TYR A 814 -2.31 16.96 -40.10
N LYS A 815 -2.06 17.19 -41.39
CA LYS A 815 -2.10 18.55 -41.97
C LYS A 815 -3.54 19.09 -42.03
N THR A 816 -3.67 20.37 -41.76
CA THR A 816 -4.88 21.17 -42.01
C THR A 816 -4.58 22.19 -43.12
N LYS A 817 -5.53 23.10 -43.40
CA LYS A 817 -5.34 24.14 -44.42
C LYS A 817 -4.19 25.11 -44.11
N ASP A 818 -3.87 25.31 -42.84
CA ASP A 818 -2.93 26.33 -42.36
C ASP A 818 -1.79 25.77 -41.47
N THR A 819 -2.04 24.73 -40.65
CA THR A 819 -1.02 24.12 -39.79
C THR A 819 -1.20 22.58 -39.65
N ASN A 820 -1.25 22.05 -38.43
CA ASN A 820 -1.46 20.64 -38.14
C ASN A 820 -2.37 20.48 -36.92
N ILE A 821 -3.17 19.40 -36.94
CA ILE A 821 -4.02 18.98 -35.83
C ILE A 821 -3.72 17.52 -35.48
N ALA A 822 -3.54 17.24 -34.19
CA ALA A 822 -3.46 15.88 -33.67
C ALA A 822 -4.86 15.37 -33.34
N VAL A 823 -5.17 14.16 -33.80
CA VAL A 823 -6.48 13.51 -33.59
C VAL A 823 -6.26 12.07 -33.16
N GLY A 824 -6.99 11.63 -32.12
CA GLY A 824 -6.91 10.28 -31.56
C GLY A 824 -8.19 9.46 -31.71
N GLY A 825 -8.25 8.60 -32.72
CA GLY A 825 -9.24 7.53 -32.86
C GLY A 825 -8.87 6.29 -32.05
N CYS A 826 -8.60 6.46 -30.74
CA CYS A 826 -7.89 5.46 -29.92
C CYS A 826 -8.62 4.12 -29.70
N ASN A 827 -9.88 4.03 -30.12
CA ASN A 827 -10.68 2.82 -30.17
C ASN A 827 -11.78 2.96 -31.23
N ASP A 828 -12.53 1.90 -31.50
CA ASP A 828 -13.54 1.87 -32.56
C ASP A 828 -14.67 2.90 -32.32
N ARG A 829 -15.00 3.20 -31.06
CA ARG A 829 -15.97 4.25 -30.71
C ARG A 829 -15.47 5.63 -31.10
N LEU A 830 -14.24 5.97 -30.71
CA LEU A 830 -13.62 7.27 -31.01
C LEU A 830 -13.39 7.44 -32.51
N TYR A 831 -12.99 6.38 -33.22
CA TYR A 831 -12.94 6.38 -34.68
C TYR A 831 -14.30 6.66 -35.30
N GLY A 832 -15.38 6.06 -34.76
CA GLY A 832 -16.73 6.34 -35.19
C GLY A 832 -17.12 7.82 -35.05
N ILE A 833 -16.77 8.45 -33.93
CA ILE A 833 -17.01 9.89 -33.71
C ILE A 833 -16.21 10.73 -34.70
N LEU A 834 -14.95 10.37 -34.98
CA LEU A 834 -14.14 11.05 -35.99
C LEU A 834 -14.80 11.00 -37.36
N CYS A 835 -15.26 9.83 -37.81
CA CYS A 835 -15.96 9.67 -39.08
C CYS A 835 -17.20 10.57 -39.18
N ASP A 836 -18.00 10.68 -38.11
CA ASP A 836 -19.17 11.58 -38.10
C ASP A 836 -18.76 13.04 -38.24
N LYS A 837 -17.76 13.46 -37.47
CA LYS A 837 -17.32 14.86 -37.44
C LYS A 837 -16.63 15.28 -38.74
N LEU A 838 -16.01 14.33 -39.43
CA LEU A 838 -15.49 14.49 -40.79
C LEU A 838 -16.60 14.45 -41.87
N SER A 839 -17.87 14.26 -41.50
CA SER A 839 -18.99 14.08 -42.44
C SER A 839 -18.81 12.89 -43.39
N ARG A 840 -18.18 11.81 -42.89
CA ARG A 840 -17.93 10.54 -43.59
C ARG A 840 -18.41 9.33 -42.78
N PRO A 841 -19.69 9.28 -42.37
CA PRO A 841 -20.20 8.18 -41.55
C PRO A 841 -20.07 6.81 -42.21
N GLU A 842 -20.02 6.74 -43.55
CA GLU A 842 -19.84 5.51 -44.31
C GLU A 842 -18.51 4.79 -44.04
N TRP A 843 -17.47 5.51 -43.58
CA TRP A 843 -16.17 4.91 -43.26
C TRP A 843 -16.23 3.97 -42.05
N LYS A 844 -17.18 4.18 -41.14
CA LYS A 844 -17.35 3.31 -39.96
C LYS A 844 -17.73 1.89 -40.33
N THR A 845 -18.45 1.74 -41.43
CA THR A 845 -18.97 0.45 -41.93
C THR A 845 -18.14 -0.13 -43.06
N ASP A 846 -17.09 0.57 -43.51
CA ASP A 846 -16.18 0.04 -44.53
C ASP A 846 -15.44 -1.19 -43.96
N PRO A 847 -15.51 -2.36 -44.62
CA PRO A 847 -14.87 -3.58 -44.16
C PRO A 847 -13.36 -3.44 -43.89
N ARG A 848 -12.69 -2.45 -44.48
CA ARG A 848 -11.26 -2.15 -44.26
C ARG A 848 -10.99 -1.46 -42.93
N PHE A 849 -11.98 -0.80 -42.30
CA PHE A 849 -11.77 0.11 -41.16
C PHE A 849 -12.58 -0.22 -39.90
N LEU A 850 -13.36 -1.32 -39.90
CA LEU A 850 -14.25 -1.71 -38.81
C LEU A 850 -13.58 -1.78 -37.43
N THR A 851 -12.37 -2.35 -37.36
CA THR A 851 -11.63 -2.52 -36.11
C THR A 851 -10.25 -1.88 -36.20
N ASN A 852 -9.66 -1.55 -35.05
CA ASN A 852 -8.30 -0.99 -35.02
C ASN A 852 -7.28 -1.89 -35.76
N ALA A 853 -7.38 -3.21 -35.63
CA ALA A 853 -6.48 -4.13 -36.33
C ALA A 853 -6.58 -4.00 -37.86
N LEU A 854 -7.80 -3.85 -38.37
CA LEU A 854 -8.04 -3.62 -39.80
C LEU A 854 -7.53 -2.24 -40.23
N ARG A 855 -7.75 -1.20 -39.42
CA ARG A 855 -7.19 0.15 -39.67
C ARG A 855 -5.67 0.16 -39.66
N VAL A 856 -5.02 -0.60 -38.77
CA VAL A 856 -3.56 -0.78 -38.75
C VAL A 856 -3.08 -1.45 -40.04
N LYS A 857 -3.78 -2.51 -40.51
CA LYS A 857 -3.47 -3.19 -41.78
C LYS A 857 -3.63 -2.26 -43.00
N HIS A 858 -4.59 -1.35 -42.96
CA HIS A 858 -4.92 -0.41 -44.04
C HIS A 858 -4.51 1.04 -43.73
N ARG A 859 -3.49 1.23 -42.88
CA ARG A 859 -3.08 2.54 -42.33
C ARG A 859 -2.89 3.61 -43.39
N THR A 860 -2.08 3.32 -44.41
CA THR A 860 -1.75 4.29 -45.47
C THR A 860 -3.00 4.83 -46.14
N THR A 861 -4.04 4.00 -46.32
CA THR A 861 -5.30 4.41 -46.93
C THR A 861 -6.12 5.29 -46.00
N ILE A 862 -6.35 4.87 -44.75
CA ILE A 862 -7.20 5.64 -43.83
C ILE A 862 -6.56 6.96 -43.42
N ASP A 863 -5.24 7.00 -43.20
CA ASP A 863 -4.54 8.24 -42.86
C ASP A 863 -4.63 9.26 -44.01
N ALA A 864 -4.48 8.82 -45.25
CA ALA A 864 -4.62 9.70 -46.42
C ALA A 864 -6.05 10.24 -46.57
N LEU A 865 -7.07 9.43 -46.30
CA LEU A 865 -8.47 9.86 -46.34
C LEU A 865 -8.77 10.89 -45.26
N VAL A 866 -8.35 10.63 -44.02
CA VAL A 866 -8.54 11.54 -42.89
C VAL A 866 -7.81 12.86 -43.13
N GLU A 867 -6.55 12.82 -43.59
CA GLU A 867 -5.79 14.03 -43.89
C GLU A 867 -6.40 14.86 -45.03
N ALA A 868 -6.89 14.20 -46.09
CA ALA A 868 -7.56 14.90 -47.19
C ALA A 868 -8.78 15.70 -46.73
N GLU A 869 -9.57 15.16 -45.80
CA GLU A 869 -10.71 15.88 -45.23
C GLU A 869 -10.23 16.99 -44.29
N LEU A 870 -9.26 16.73 -43.40
CA LEU A 870 -8.73 17.73 -42.47
C LEU A 870 -8.05 18.92 -43.18
N MET A 871 -7.50 18.74 -44.38
CA MET A 871 -6.95 19.86 -45.18
C MET A 871 -8.01 20.82 -45.76
N THR A 872 -9.31 20.49 -45.67
CA THR A 872 -10.37 21.34 -46.25
C THR A 872 -10.69 22.58 -45.40
N LYS A 873 -10.32 22.58 -44.11
CA LYS A 873 -10.57 23.67 -43.15
C LYS A 873 -9.30 24.04 -42.39
N THR A 874 -9.30 25.23 -41.81
CA THR A 874 -8.24 25.69 -40.90
C THR A 874 -8.24 24.86 -39.61
N THR A 875 -7.12 24.85 -38.90
CA THR A 875 -7.02 24.16 -37.61
C THR A 875 -8.07 24.65 -36.62
N GLN A 876 -8.31 25.97 -36.55
CA GLN A 876 -9.29 26.56 -35.64
C GLN A 876 -10.72 26.08 -35.93
N GLU A 877 -11.13 26.06 -37.20
CA GLU A 877 -12.45 25.54 -37.59
C GLU A 877 -12.62 24.06 -37.18
N TRP A 878 -11.57 23.24 -37.27
CA TRP A 878 -11.62 21.85 -36.80
C TRP A 878 -11.69 21.73 -35.28
N LEU A 879 -10.97 22.56 -34.53
CA LEU A 879 -11.08 22.59 -33.07
C LEU A 879 -12.52 22.86 -32.65
N GLU A 880 -13.18 23.83 -33.29
CA GLU A 880 -14.58 24.17 -33.04
C GLU A 880 -15.54 23.03 -33.40
N ILE A 881 -15.28 22.32 -34.52
CA ILE A 881 -16.09 21.16 -34.92
C ILE A 881 -15.95 19.99 -33.93
N PHE A 882 -14.74 19.75 -33.43
CA PHE A 882 -14.48 18.67 -32.48
C PHE A 882 -14.85 19.01 -31.04
N GLU A 883 -15.13 20.28 -30.72
CA GLU A 883 -15.58 20.72 -29.40
C GLU A 883 -16.81 19.95 -28.91
N GLY A 884 -16.74 19.50 -27.66
CA GLY A 884 -17.79 18.68 -27.02
C GLY A 884 -17.98 17.28 -27.62
N SER A 885 -17.15 16.84 -28.58
CA SER A 885 -17.31 15.52 -29.23
C SER A 885 -16.97 14.32 -28.34
N GLY A 886 -16.23 14.54 -27.25
CA GLY A 886 -15.69 13.48 -26.39
C GLY A 886 -14.47 12.75 -26.98
N MET A 887 -13.94 13.21 -28.12
CA MET A 887 -12.72 12.70 -28.74
C MET A 887 -11.48 13.49 -28.27
N PRO A 888 -10.29 12.86 -28.17
CA PRO A 888 -9.05 13.60 -27.97
C PRO A 888 -8.57 14.23 -29.29
N TYR A 889 -8.42 15.55 -29.28
CA TYR A 889 -7.85 16.35 -30.38
C TYR A 889 -7.09 17.56 -29.81
N ALA A 890 -6.11 18.06 -30.56
CA ALA A 890 -5.37 19.27 -30.19
C ALA A 890 -4.65 19.88 -31.41
N ALA A 891 -4.50 21.20 -31.44
CA ALA A 891 -3.59 21.85 -32.38
C ALA A 891 -2.13 21.53 -32.05
N VAL A 892 -1.28 21.41 -33.07
CA VAL A 892 0.17 21.33 -32.87
C VAL A 892 0.71 22.76 -32.76
N ASN A 893 0.87 23.24 -31.52
CA ASN A 893 1.35 24.60 -31.23
C ASN A 893 2.88 24.70 -31.28
N ASP A 894 3.39 25.89 -31.61
CA ASP A 894 4.78 26.24 -31.32
C ASP A 894 4.97 26.58 -29.83
N ILE A 895 6.22 26.81 -29.41
CA ILE A 895 6.54 27.06 -27.99
C ILE A 895 5.93 28.38 -27.50
N LYS A 896 5.95 29.45 -28.31
CA LYS A 896 5.41 30.75 -27.91
C LYS A 896 3.89 30.67 -27.74
N GLY A 897 3.21 30.09 -28.72
CA GLY A 897 1.78 29.79 -28.67
C GLY A 897 1.42 28.89 -27.49
N THR A 898 2.28 27.94 -27.11
CA THR A 898 2.08 27.14 -25.88
C THR A 898 2.19 28.00 -24.61
N MET A 899 3.16 28.91 -24.52
CA MET A 899 3.30 29.82 -23.37
C MET A 899 2.15 30.83 -23.26
N GLU A 900 1.53 31.18 -24.38
CA GLU A 900 0.39 32.10 -24.47
C GLU A 900 -0.98 31.38 -24.48
N HIS A 901 -0.98 30.03 -24.47
CA HIS A 901 -2.20 29.23 -24.58
C HIS A 901 -3.14 29.46 -23.40
N GLU A 902 -4.44 29.66 -23.68
CA GLU A 902 -5.46 29.98 -22.66
C GLU A 902 -5.44 29.00 -21.49
N HIS A 903 -5.41 27.69 -21.78
CA HIS A 903 -5.33 26.65 -20.74
C HIS A 903 -4.03 26.72 -19.89
N VAL A 904 -2.89 27.06 -20.49
CA VAL A 904 -1.60 27.16 -19.76
C VAL A 904 -1.64 28.34 -18.79
N LEU A 905 -2.16 29.48 -19.25
CA LEU A 905 -2.37 30.67 -18.43
C LEU A 905 -3.41 30.41 -17.33
N ALA A 906 -4.56 29.82 -17.67
CA ALA A 906 -5.62 29.48 -16.71
C ALA A 906 -5.19 28.47 -15.64
N ARG A 907 -4.15 27.67 -15.91
CA ARG A 907 -3.56 26.73 -14.96
C ARG A 907 -2.38 27.31 -14.18
N ASN A 908 -2.15 28.63 -14.24
CA ASN A 908 -1.07 29.32 -13.54
C ASN A 908 0.30 28.67 -13.79
N MET A 909 0.56 28.32 -15.05
CA MET A 909 1.83 27.71 -15.45
C MET A 909 2.91 28.72 -15.83
N ILE A 910 2.57 30.00 -15.97
CA ILE A 910 3.52 31.10 -16.19
C ILE A 910 3.38 32.08 -15.02
N GLU A 911 4.47 32.36 -14.34
CA GLU A 911 4.53 33.29 -13.20
C GLU A 911 5.59 34.35 -13.47
N GLU A 912 5.28 35.60 -13.14
CA GLU A 912 6.20 36.74 -13.26
C GLU A 912 6.87 37.02 -11.92
N VAL A 913 8.19 37.14 -11.90
CA VAL A 913 8.98 37.42 -10.70
C VAL A 913 9.97 38.56 -10.96
N GLU A 914 10.32 39.29 -9.90
CA GLU A 914 11.29 40.37 -9.96
C GLU A 914 12.71 39.79 -9.78
N HIS A 915 13.58 39.96 -10.79
CA HIS A 915 14.97 39.53 -10.76
C HIS A 915 15.91 40.75 -10.60
N PRO A 916 16.92 40.69 -9.70
CA PRO A 916 17.73 41.86 -9.34
C PRO A 916 18.50 42.51 -10.49
N ALA A 917 18.86 41.76 -11.54
CA ALA A 917 19.61 42.30 -12.69
C ALA A 917 18.81 42.41 -14.00
N VAL A 918 17.70 41.69 -14.15
CA VAL A 918 16.93 41.63 -15.43
C VAL A 918 15.48 42.09 -15.27
N GLY A 919 15.11 42.60 -14.10
CA GLY A 919 13.77 43.10 -13.80
C GLY A 919 12.73 41.99 -13.80
N LYS A 920 11.54 42.29 -14.31
CA LYS A 920 10.43 41.34 -14.41
C LYS A 920 10.72 40.24 -15.43
N VAL A 921 10.80 39.00 -14.95
CA VAL A 921 11.00 37.81 -15.78
C VAL A 921 9.84 36.83 -15.61
N LYS A 922 9.39 36.25 -16.72
CA LYS A 922 8.37 35.18 -16.72
C LYS A 922 9.05 33.82 -16.66
N LEU A 923 8.61 32.98 -15.74
CA LEU A 923 9.12 31.63 -15.51
C LEU A 923 7.99 30.60 -15.56
N VAL A 924 8.32 29.36 -15.94
CA VAL A 924 7.38 28.23 -15.91
C VAL A 924 7.20 27.77 -14.48
N ASN A 925 5.96 27.79 -13.97
CA ASN A 925 5.62 27.45 -12.59
C ASN A 925 5.64 25.93 -12.33
N HIS A 926 5.53 25.53 -11.06
CA HIS A 926 5.42 24.15 -10.63
C HIS A 926 4.16 23.47 -11.23
N PRO A 927 4.29 22.28 -11.87
CA PRO A 927 3.19 21.67 -12.62
C PRO A 927 2.14 20.96 -11.75
N VAL A 928 2.48 20.56 -10.52
CA VAL A 928 1.55 19.85 -9.63
C VAL A 928 0.74 20.83 -8.81
N LYS A 929 -0.60 20.74 -8.89
CA LYS A 929 -1.52 21.60 -8.13
C LYS A 929 -2.02 20.85 -6.91
N TYR A 930 -1.75 21.39 -5.73
CA TYR A 930 -2.14 20.79 -4.45
C TYR A 930 -3.45 21.42 -3.97
N SER A 931 -4.27 20.64 -3.25
CA SER A 931 -5.59 21.10 -2.78
C SER A 931 -5.54 21.95 -1.50
N ARG A 932 -4.39 22.02 -0.83
CA ARG A 932 -4.24 22.66 0.50
C ARG A 932 -3.08 23.65 0.59
N VAL A 933 -1.98 23.36 -0.09
CA VAL A 933 -0.79 24.21 -0.14
C VAL A 933 -0.58 24.68 -1.58
N GLU A 934 0.17 25.77 -1.77
CA GLU A 934 0.45 26.29 -3.10
C GLU A 934 1.97 26.41 -3.30
N PRO A 935 2.63 25.39 -3.90
CA PRO A 935 3.99 25.55 -4.40
C PRO A 935 4.04 26.73 -5.36
N LYS A 936 4.99 27.64 -5.14
CA LYS A 936 5.14 28.89 -5.90
C LYS A 936 6.59 29.29 -6.03
N ILE A 937 6.86 30.25 -6.93
CA ILE A 937 8.19 30.85 -7.07
C ILE A 937 8.36 31.90 -5.96
N ARG A 938 9.08 31.54 -4.89
CA ARG A 938 9.33 32.41 -3.73
C ARG A 938 10.51 33.33 -3.93
N SER A 939 11.52 32.89 -4.68
CA SER A 939 12.67 33.71 -5.06
C SER A 939 13.05 33.46 -6.52
N PRO A 940 13.50 34.51 -7.23
CA PRO A 940 14.01 34.36 -8.59
C PRO A 940 15.30 33.51 -8.60
N PRO A 941 15.73 33.00 -9.76
CA PRO A 941 17.08 32.48 -9.92
C PRO A 941 18.12 33.49 -9.40
N PRO A 942 19.11 33.07 -8.60
CA PRO A 942 20.03 34.01 -7.96
C PRO A 942 21.17 34.46 -8.89
N LEU A 943 21.66 35.68 -8.67
CA LEU A 943 22.95 36.12 -9.23
C LEU A 943 24.09 35.26 -8.67
N LEU A 944 25.20 35.20 -9.41
CA LEU A 944 26.37 34.45 -8.97
C LEU A 944 26.84 34.95 -7.60
N GLY A 945 26.88 34.03 -6.62
CA GLY A 945 27.34 34.32 -5.27
C GLY A 945 26.47 35.29 -4.48
N GLN A 946 25.24 35.59 -4.92
CA GLN A 946 24.35 36.59 -4.32
C GLN A 946 24.19 36.46 -2.80
N HIS A 947 24.21 35.22 -2.29
CA HIS A 947 23.92 34.92 -0.89
C HIS A 947 25.16 34.41 -0.14
N THR A 948 26.37 34.61 -0.68
CA THR A 948 27.61 34.09 -0.08
C THR A 948 27.80 34.58 1.35
N ASP A 949 27.79 35.90 1.57
CA ASP A 949 27.94 36.50 2.89
C ASP A 949 26.81 36.08 3.84
N GLU A 950 25.57 36.04 3.34
CA GLU A 950 24.39 35.62 4.11
C GLU A 950 24.55 34.19 4.63
N ILE A 951 24.91 33.24 3.78
CA ILE A 951 25.06 31.84 4.17
C ILE A 951 26.24 31.64 5.14
N LEU A 952 27.38 32.29 4.88
CA LEU A 952 28.56 32.16 5.77
C LEU A 952 28.27 32.70 7.17
N ARG A 953 27.50 33.80 7.30
CA ARG A 953 27.10 34.35 8.59
C ARG A 953 26.00 33.53 9.25
N GLU A 954 24.89 33.30 8.55
CA GLU A 954 23.67 32.73 9.14
C GLU A 954 23.77 31.23 9.39
N VAL A 955 24.44 30.48 8.50
CA VAL A 955 24.52 29.01 8.58
C VAL A 955 25.78 28.56 9.29
N LEU A 956 26.92 29.23 9.06
CA LEU A 956 28.23 28.82 9.60
C LEU A 956 28.73 29.71 10.74
N GLY A 957 28.17 30.90 10.94
CA GLY A 957 28.54 31.80 12.05
C GLY A 957 29.85 32.58 11.82
N TYR A 958 30.29 32.75 10.57
CA TYR A 958 31.54 33.45 10.27
C TYR A 958 31.38 34.97 10.49
N GLY A 959 32.40 35.60 11.05
CA GLY A 959 32.47 37.05 11.24
C GLY A 959 32.84 37.81 9.97
N GLU A 960 32.62 39.13 9.98
CA GLU A 960 32.96 40.03 8.85
C GLU A 960 34.44 39.93 8.44
N ALA A 961 35.34 39.81 9.43
CA ALA A 961 36.78 39.71 9.18
C ALA A 961 37.14 38.42 8.42
N GLU A 962 36.56 37.28 8.81
CA GLU A 962 36.79 35.98 8.18
C GLU A 962 36.25 35.96 6.74
N ILE A 963 35.05 36.52 6.52
CA ILE A 963 34.44 36.60 5.18
C ILE A 963 35.27 37.48 4.26
N LYS A 964 35.78 38.61 4.77
CA LYS A 964 36.67 39.49 4.02
C LYS A 964 37.96 38.76 3.62
N GLU A 965 38.57 38.01 4.53
CA GLU A 965 39.77 37.21 4.24
C GLU A 965 39.49 36.14 3.18
N LEU A 966 38.34 35.46 3.24
CA LEU A 966 37.93 34.48 2.23
C LEU A 966 37.77 35.10 0.83
N ARG A 967 37.24 36.33 0.76
CA ARG A 967 37.06 37.04 -0.52
C ARG A 967 38.39 37.56 -1.08
N GLU A 968 39.25 38.13 -0.22
CA GLU A 968 40.61 38.54 -0.61
C GLU A 968 41.45 37.34 -1.09
N GLY A 969 41.28 36.19 -0.44
CA GLY A 969 41.87 34.91 -0.83
C GLY A 969 41.24 34.25 -2.05
N LYS A 970 40.20 34.84 -2.65
CA LYS A 970 39.41 34.28 -3.76
C LYS A 970 38.86 32.87 -3.49
N VAL A 971 38.64 32.54 -2.22
CA VAL A 971 37.97 31.31 -1.79
C VAL A 971 36.47 31.43 -2.10
N VAL A 972 35.92 32.63 -1.95
CA VAL A 972 34.54 32.96 -2.28
C VAL A 972 34.44 34.12 -3.27
N ALA A 973 33.25 34.29 -3.87
CA ALA A 973 32.94 35.35 -4.85
C ALA A 973 32.97 36.76 -4.25
#